data_AF-A0A0L7K4B6-F1
#
_entry.id   AF-A0A0L7K4B6-F1
#
_cell.length_a   1.000
_cell.length_b   1.000
_cell.length_c   1.000
_cell.angle_alpha   90.00
_cell.angle_beta   90.00
_cell.angle_gamma   90.00
#
_symmetry.space_group_name_H-M   'P 1'
#
loop_
_entity.id
_entity.type
_entity.pdbx_description
1 polymer ?
#
loop_
_entity_poly.entity_id
_entity_poly.type
_entity_poly.pdbx_seq_one_letter_code
_entity_poly.pdbx_strand_id
1 'polypeptide(L)'
;MEKVYNHNNCNVNDLLEGLPCNSPVGSQIDQIIEQEGIPKNLLNAVQQPGIESISLEDLEMDIELMKLRIIKKVAPMIDTGFDSEFPWIGKFPKISKRYRTNINDVLQLIPHRGLLKPGEIQYVHVIFNPKTNINIKAILDCEVLGGPAESIIVTGQSSDLMYKLNSQRINFKIRSFHESASEKLLMSNIAQLPYEYKTYLDEPKFKNELEGTILDLIPPDKILEPEEEAELNIVMRPGIVGYFNRVFLLEIGHLPHIPIELFGWGVIPQVYFSLQRPEIAYLHPEIGYQAIADLTQEYLEAVSEIFSKDGSDHLDSSLTEQCFDGYPSTIDIELVIERMLLINHVKQRPEILTAYSTSLKMGPIPGFHTTPYVIDYGVVITDSTVQCTAEIINYGPIATKLHFAKATHVPTWLSIKLCGKLNPGETGKLDVVPYGVVIPIQIKALCAVPYLVSNITEINFGSVRCGDKIICSIPLKNVGKPTCIWYVALNLKAPGPNPMMVLDSSGKYEPGEGGWLILGQGIIPHVHIIGPNVTFPPTLPWAKTTYIYFGLTNPCPFPIELIIAHTDTKWDEEEKVYQLLYKYYDKPAEILVPAIKPGAGMPLEVTKFYKTFTARESKESQKCFKNSTFKRNNTKEIQD
;
A
#
# COMPACT_ATOMS: atom_id res chain seq x y z
N MET A 1 -7.83 -56.53 -22.89
CA MET A 1 -7.30 -56.66 -21.51
C MET A 1 -7.98 -55.58 -20.67
N GLU A 2 -9.27 -55.61 -20.36
CA GLU A 2 -10.15 -56.68 -19.88
C GLU A 2 -9.98 -57.00 -18.38
N LYS A 3 -10.79 -56.30 -17.55
CA LYS A 3 -11.54 -56.70 -16.33
C LYS A 3 -12.01 -55.41 -15.63
N VAL A 4 -13.26 -54.93 -15.81
CA VAL A 4 -14.56 -55.44 -15.26
C VAL A 4 -14.56 -55.32 -13.73
N TYR A 5 -15.35 -54.42 -13.12
CA TYR A 5 -16.81 -54.60 -12.91
C TYR A 5 -17.69 -53.33 -12.90
N ASN A 6 -18.97 -53.56 -13.24
CA ASN A 6 -20.17 -52.69 -13.29
C ASN A 6 -20.39 -51.75 -12.06
N HIS A 7 -21.08 -50.60 -12.08
CA HIS A 7 -22.20 -50.05 -12.87
C HIS A 7 -23.63 -50.52 -12.51
N ASN A 8 -24.55 -49.54 -12.38
CA ASN A 8 -26.03 -49.55 -12.20
C ASN A 8 -26.52 -48.91 -10.88
N ASN A 9 -27.61 -48.14 -10.83
CA ASN A 9 -28.27 -47.25 -11.81
C ASN A 9 -29.33 -46.39 -11.09
N CYS A 10 -29.66 -45.20 -11.63
CA CYS A 10 -31.00 -44.61 -11.90
C CYS A 10 -32.22 -44.96 -10.99
N ASN A 11 -33.29 -44.17 -10.79
CA ASN A 11 -33.85 -42.89 -11.30
C ASN A 11 -35.14 -42.61 -10.46
N VAL A 12 -35.90 -41.49 -10.49
CA VAL A 12 -35.77 -40.05 -10.84
C VAL A 12 -37.14 -39.37 -10.53
N ASN A 13 -37.29 -38.03 -10.62
CA ASN A 13 -38.56 -37.26 -10.60
C ASN A 13 -39.32 -37.22 -9.23
N ASP A 14 -40.18 -36.24 -8.90
CA ASP A 14 -40.55 -34.95 -9.53
C ASP A 14 -41.11 -33.94 -8.49
N LEU A 15 -40.86 -32.64 -8.73
CA LEU A 15 -41.74 -31.45 -8.59
C LEU A 15 -42.63 -31.13 -7.34
N LEU A 16 -42.49 -29.85 -6.93
CA LEU A 16 -43.52 -28.85 -6.54
C LEU A 16 -44.09 -28.73 -5.10
N GLU A 17 -43.90 -27.51 -4.57
CA GLU A 17 -44.83 -26.62 -3.82
C GLU A 17 -45.48 -27.01 -2.46
N GLY A 18 -45.55 -26.01 -1.57
CA GLY A 18 -46.75 -25.79 -0.75
C GLY A 18 -46.63 -25.92 0.78
N LEU A 19 -46.50 -24.79 1.47
CA LEU A 19 -46.99 -24.58 2.85
C LEU A 19 -48.55 -24.68 2.90
N PRO A 20 -49.25 -24.75 4.06
CA PRO A 20 -48.81 -24.81 5.47
C PRO A 20 -49.56 -25.86 6.36
N CYS A 21 -49.27 -25.83 7.67
CA CYS A 21 -50.09 -26.20 8.84
C CYS A 21 -51.39 -27.04 8.68
N ASN A 22 -51.47 -28.20 9.34
CA ASN A 22 -52.35 -28.45 10.50
C ASN A 22 -52.31 -29.92 11.01
N SER A 23 -52.39 -30.11 12.32
CA SER A 23 -52.81 -31.35 13.01
C SER A 23 -54.37 -31.49 12.92
N PRO A 24 -55.10 -32.56 13.34
CA PRO A 24 -54.87 -33.38 14.56
C PRO A 24 -55.42 -34.84 14.59
N VAL A 25 -55.40 -35.47 15.79
CA VAL A 25 -56.14 -36.70 16.25
C VAL A 25 -55.72 -38.04 15.59
N GLY A 26 -55.57 -39.19 16.26
CA GLY A 26 -55.69 -39.68 17.66
C GLY A 26 -55.29 -41.20 17.65
N SER A 27 -55.47 -42.07 18.65
CA SER A 27 -55.78 -42.02 20.09
C SER A 27 -55.90 -43.47 20.64
N GLN A 28 -55.25 -43.83 21.76
CA GLN A 28 -55.56 -44.94 22.72
C GLN A 28 -54.37 -45.03 23.73
N ILE A 29 -54.47 -44.94 25.07
CA ILE A 29 -55.36 -45.54 26.11
C ILE A 29 -55.01 -47.04 26.27
N ASP A 30 -54.54 -47.58 27.40
CA ASP A 30 -54.92 -47.54 28.84
C ASP A 30 -53.66 -47.66 29.77
N GLN A 31 -53.61 -47.59 31.11
CA GLN A 31 -54.32 -46.98 32.27
C GLN A 31 -53.60 -47.49 33.56
N ILE A 32 -53.87 -46.83 34.71
CA ILE A 32 -53.58 -47.12 36.16
C ILE A 32 -52.80 -45.91 36.78
N ILE A 33 -53.43 -44.88 37.36
CA ILE A 33 -54.30 -44.78 38.59
C ILE A 33 -53.44 -44.88 39.87
N GLU A 34 -53.51 -43.97 40.87
CA GLU A 34 -54.59 -43.02 41.25
C GLU A 34 -54.16 -41.51 41.29
N GLN A 35 -54.13 -40.86 42.47
CA GLN A 35 -54.22 -39.42 42.77
C GLN A 35 -53.35 -39.10 44.04
N GLU A 36 -53.22 -37.91 44.66
CA GLU A 36 -53.98 -36.63 44.74
C GLU A 36 -52.98 -35.43 44.78
N GLY A 37 -53.30 -34.16 44.54
CA GLY A 37 -54.57 -33.52 44.18
C GLY A 37 -54.64 -32.08 44.73
N ILE A 38 -54.53 -31.04 43.87
CA ILE A 38 -54.90 -29.64 44.19
C ILE A 38 -55.71 -29.06 43.00
N PRO A 39 -56.86 -28.38 43.21
CA PRO A 39 -57.82 -28.15 42.13
C PRO A 39 -57.70 -26.78 41.45
N LYS A 40 -58.19 -26.69 40.21
CA LYS A 40 -58.49 -25.42 39.51
C LYS A 40 -59.95 -25.04 39.72
N ASN A 41 -60.18 -23.77 40.10
CA ASN A 41 -61.40 -22.95 39.89
C ASN A 41 -61.06 -21.54 40.44
N LEU A 42 -61.43 -20.41 39.86
CA LEU A 42 -62.34 -20.13 38.74
C LEU A 42 -61.71 -19.14 37.73
N LEU A 43 -62.09 -19.26 36.45
CA LEU A 43 -62.22 -18.09 35.58
C LEU A 43 -63.55 -17.40 35.89
N ASN A 44 -63.55 -16.09 36.13
CA ASN A 44 -64.33 -15.11 35.35
C ASN A 44 -64.31 -13.69 35.94
N ALA A 45 -64.28 -12.73 35.00
CA ALA A 45 -64.49 -11.28 35.12
C ALA A 45 -63.26 -10.45 35.53
N VAL A 46 -62.92 -9.34 34.89
CA VAL A 46 -63.40 -8.63 33.68
C VAL A 46 -62.34 -7.54 33.38
N GLN A 47 -62.32 -7.02 32.14
CA GLN A 47 -61.72 -5.74 31.66
C GLN A 47 -61.33 -4.74 32.79
N GLN A 48 -60.21 -4.00 32.80
CA GLN A 48 -59.46 -3.30 31.72
C GLN A 48 -58.21 -2.60 32.37
N PRO A 49 -57.35 -1.84 31.66
CA PRO A 49 -56.24 -2.30 30.82
C PRO A 49 -54.82 -1.88 31.30
N GLY A 50 -53.79 -2.59 30.82
CA GLY A 50 -52.43 -2.05 30.62
C GLY A 50 -51.30 -2.60 31.51
N ILE A 51 -50.16 -2.91 30.85
CA ILE A 51 -48.77 -2.86 31.38
C ILE A 51 -48.44 -3.90 32.50
N GLU A 52 -47.39 -4.72 32.48
CA GLU A 52 -46.31 -5.05 31.53
C GLU A 52 -45.82 -6.50 31.85
N SER A 53 -44.84 -7.03 31.11
CA SER A 53 -44.22 -8.32 31.44
C SER A 53 -43.30 -8.20 32.66
N ILE A 54 -43.68 -8.83 33.78
CA ILE A 54 -42.89 -8.89 35.02
C ILE A 54 -41.57 -9.64 34.79
N SER A 55 -40.45 -9.03 35.19
CA SER A 55 -39.12 -9.59 34.99
C SER A 55 -38.69 -10.53 36.13
N LEU A 56 -37.60 -11.27 35.95
CA LEU A 56 -37.00 -12.10 37.02
C LEU A 56 -36.49 -11.27 38.21
N GLU A 57 -36.23 -9.97 38.01
CA GLU A 57 -35.70 -9.05 39.03
C GLU A 57 -36.78 -8.65 40.05
N ASP A 58 -38.05 -8.54 39.61
CA ASP A 58 -39.19 -8.22 40.50
C ASP A 58 -39.45 -9.34 41.52
N LEU A 59 -39.24 -10.61 41.14
CA LEU A 59 -39.42 -11.77 42.01
C LEU A 59 -38.32 -11.85 43.09
N GLU A 60 -37.10 -11.43 42.74
CA GLU A 60 -35.97 -11.38 43.67
C GLU A 60 -36.14 -10.25 44.71
N MET A 61 -36.69 -9.11 44.30
CA MET A 61 -37.07 -8.01 45.20
C MET A 61 -38.13 -8.42 46.23
N ASP A 62 -39.11 -9.24 45.85
CA ASP A 62 -40.18 -9.69 46.76
C ASP A 62 -39.69 -10.72 47.81
N ILE A 63 -38.69 -11.54 47.47
CA ILE A 63 -37.99 -12.42 48.40
C ILE A 63 -37.22 -11.60 49.46
N GLU A 64 -36.56 -10.52 49.05
CA GLU A 64 -35.84 -9.64 49.98
C GLU A 64 -36.81 -8.87 50.88
N LEU A 65 -38.00 -8.51 50.37
CA LEU A 65 -39.11 -7.96 51.16
C LEU A 65 -39.67 -8.97 52.18
N MET A 66 -39.74 -10.26 51.85
CA MET A 66 -40.06 -11.32 52.82
C MET A 66 -38.99 -11.48 53.89
N LYS A 67 -37.70 -11.53 53.53
CA LYS A 67 -36.59 -11.52 54.50
C LYS A 67 -36.69 -10.33 55.44
N LEU A 68 -36.94 -9.13 54.91
CA LEU A 68 -37.11 -7.91 55.71
C LEU A 68 -38.28 -8.02 56.70
N ARG A 69 -39.42 -8.61 56.32
CA ARG A 69 -40.54 -8.89 57.26
C ARG A 69 -40.17 -9.90 58.34
N ILE A 70 -39.41 -10.94 58.02
CA ILE A 70 -38.93 -11.94 58.97
C ILE A 70 -37.95 -11.29 59.95
N ILE A 71 -36.96 -10.55 59.45
CA ILE A 71 -35.99 -9.80 60.24
C ILE A 71 -36.71 -8.79 61.16
N LYS A 72 -37.74 -8.07 60.68
CA LYS A 72 -38.54 -7.14 61.51
C LYS A 72 -39.29 -7.82 62.66
N LYS A 73 -39.63 -9.11 62.53
CA LYS A 73 -40.27 -9.90 63.60
C LYS A 73 -39.27 -10.50 64.58
N VAL A 74 -38.08 -10.86 64.13
CA VAL A 74 -37.04 -11.50 64.95
C VAL A 74 -36.15 -10.46 65.68
N ALA A 75 -35.87 -9.31 65.06
CA ALA A 75 -35.03 -8.26 65.63
C ALA A 75 -35.43 -7.77 67.04
N PRO A 76 -36.72 -7.50 67.36
CA PRO A 76 -37.10 -7.06 68.72
C PRO A 76 -37.08 -8.19 69.77
N MET A 77 -36.74 -9.43 69.40
CA MET A 77 -36.47 -10.51 70.35
C MET A 77 -34.96 -10.63 70.72
N ILE A 78 -34.12 -9.71 70.22
CA ILE A 78 -32.67 -9.68 70.48
C ILE A 78 -32.33 -8.36 71.20
N ASP A 79 -32.64 -8.34 72.49
CA ASP A 79 -32.38 -7.28 73.47
C ASP A 79 -31.09 -7.63 74.25
N THR A 80 -30.10 -6.76 74.50
CA THR A 80 -29.77 -5.42 73.98
C THR A 80 -28.25 -5.19 74.06
N GLY A 81 -27.77 -4.11 73.43
CA GLY A 81 -26.62 -3.36 73.96
C GLY A 81 -25.32 -3.45 73.13
N PHE A 82 -25.09 -2.43 72.30
CA PHE A 82 -23.97 -1.52 72.50
C PHE A 82 -24.20 -0.21 71.73
N ASP A 83 -23.95 0.93 72.39
CA ASP A 83 -24.08 2.26 71.81
C ASP A 83 -23.06 2.52 70.69
N SER A 84 -23.45 3.38 69.76
CA SER A 84 -22.58 3.89 68.69
C SER A 84 -22.51 5.42 68.74
N GLU A 85 -21.52 5.97 69.42
CA GLU A 85 -21.10 7.36 69.21
C GLU A 85 -19.77 7.44 68.44
N PHE A 86 -19.77 8.38 67.50
CA PHE A 86 -18.74 8.79 66.54
C PHE A 86 -17.31 9.00 67.10
N PRO A 87 -16.29 9.23 66.25
CA PRO A 87 -16.10 8.85 64.82
C PRO A 87 -14.77 8.10 64.60
N TRP A 88 -14.41 7.75 63.35
CA TRP A 88 -13.14 8.21 62.72
C TRP A 88 -12.95 7.74 61.27
N ILE A 89 -12.38 8.62 60.44
CA ILE A 89 -11.73 8.27 59.17
C ILE A 89 -10.30 7.80 59.52
N GLY A 90 -10.07 6.49 59.65
CA GLY A 90 -8.70 5.95 59.77
C GLY A 90 -8.57 4.68 60.61
N LYS A 91 -7.57 3.87 60.25
CA LYS A 91 -7.09 2.65 60.93
C LYS A 91 -8.16 1.64 61.37
N PHE A 92 -8.27 0.53 60.63
CA PHE A 92 -8.81 -0.73 61.17
C PHE A 92 -7.73 -1.79 61.35
N PRO A 93 -7.07 -1.87 62.51
CA PRO A 93 -6.79 -3.16 63.11
C PRO A 93 -8.12 -3.75 63.61
N LYS A 94 -8.58 -4.87 63.04
CA LYS A 94 -9.67 -5.65 63.67
C LYS A 94 -9.07 -6.83 64.41
N ILE A 95 -8.91 -6.61 65.72
CA ILE A 95 -8.45 -7.59 66.70
C ILE A 95 -9.32 -8.84 66.65
N SER A 96 -8.66 -9.98 66.78
CA SER A 96 -9.20 -11.33 66.85
C SER A 96 -10.57 -11.45 67.56
N LYS A 97 -11.53 -12.07 66.86
CA LYS A 97 -12.41 -13.01 67.56
C LYS A 97 -11.50 -14.10 68.13
N ARG A 98 -11.20 -14.04 69.43
CA ARG A 98 -10.55 -15.14 70.15
C ARG A 98 -11.52 -16.33 70.17
N TYR A 99 -11.48 -17.15 69.12
CA TYR A 99 -11.73 -18.57 69.33
C TYR A 99 -10.79 -18.99 70.46
N ARG A 100 -11.33 -19.57 71.53
CA ARG A 100 -10.52 -20.43 72.41
C ARG A 100 -10.22 -21.69 71.60
N THR A 101 -9.26 -21.60 70.68
CA THR A 101 -8.67 -22.77 70.05
C THR A 101 -8.06 -23.57 71.20
N ASN A 102 -8.62 -24.75 71.49
CA ASN A 102 -8.04 -25.61 72.50
C ASN A 102 -6.65 -26.01 72.00
N ILE A 103 -5.64 -26.02 72.86
CA ILE A 103 -4.29 -26.43 72.46
C ILE A 103 -4.32 -27.84 71.87
N ASN A 104 -5.20 -28.70 72.39
CA ASN A 104 -5.42 -30.07 71.93
C ASN A 104 -6.05 -30.17 70.53
N ASP A 105 -6.72 -29.12 70.03
CA ASP A 105 -7.26 -29.07 68.67
C ASP A 105 -6.15 -28.74 67.64
N VAL A 106 -5.04 -28.17 68.11
CA VAL A 106 -3.93 -27.63 67.28
C VAL A 106 -2.66 -28.46 67.43
N LEU A 107 -2.42 -29.07 68.59
CA LEU A 107 -1.23 -29.85 68.92
C LEU A 107 -1.65 -31.13 69.64
N GLN A 108 -1.30 -32.28 69.06
CA GLN A 108 -1.63 -33.60 69.60
C GLN A 108 -0.37 -34.44 69.81
N LEU A 109 -0.30 -35.17 70.94
CA LEU A 109 0.85 -35.99 71.33
C LEU A 109 0.44 -37.47 71.40
N ILE A 110 1.15 -38.33 70.66
CA ILE A 110 0.86 -39.78 70.61
C ILE A 110 2.17 -40.59 70.69
N PRO A 111 2.39 -41.41 71.72
CA PRO A 111 1.63 -41.50 72.97
C PRO A 111 1.96 -40.31 73.91
N HIS A 112 1.02 -39.92 74.77
CA HIS A 112 1.22 -38.85 75.76
C HIS A 112 1.73 -39.36 77.13
N ARG A 113 1.89 -40.68 77.29
CA ARG A 113 2.45 -41.39 78.45
C ARG A 113 3.11 -42.69 77.99
N GLY A 114 4.10 -43.17 78.73
CA GLY A 114 4.76 -44.45 78.45
C GLY A 114 5.57 -44.96 79.65
N LEU A 115 6.10 -46.17 79.53
CA LEU A 115 7.06 -46.77 80.45
C LEU A 115 8.31 -47.14 79.65
N LEU A 116 9.49 -46.70 80.10
CA LEU A 116 10.77 -46.99 79.48
C LEU A 116 11.61 -47.89 80.40
N LYS A 117 12.10 -49.01 79.86
CA LYS A 117 13.14 -49.82 80.50
C LYS A 117 14.52 -49.18 80.30
N PRO A 118 15.55 -49.56 81.08
CA PRO A 118 16.91 -49.10 80.87
C PRO A 118 17.39 -49.36 79.43
N GLY A 119 17.79 -48.29 78.72
CA GLY A 119 18.24 -48.35 77.33
C GLY A 119 17.13 -48.40 76.27
N GLU A 120 15.86 -48.36 76.66
CA GLU A 120 14.72 -48.31 75.73
C GLU A 120 14.47 -46.87 75.24
N ILE A 121 14.06 -46.73 73.97
CA ILE A 121 13.75 -45.45 73.34
C ILE A 121 12.29 -45.50 72.84
N GLN A 122 11.48 -44.55 73.29
CA GLN A 122 10.11 -44.35 72.82
C GLN A 122 10.05 -43.04 72.03
N TYR A 123 9.63 -43.12 70.77
CA TYR A 123 9.31 -41.94 69.98
C TYR A 123 7.91 -41.44 70.32
N VAL A 124 7.76 -40.12 70.46
CA VAL A 124 6.48 -39.43 70.63
C VAL A 124 6.20 -38.64 69.36
N HIS A 125 5.07 -38.93 68.71
CA HIS A 125 4.62 -38.18 67.55
C HIS A 125 3.94 -36.89 68.01
N VAL A 126 4.51 -35.76 67.58
CA VAL A 126 3.95 -34.41 67.77
C VAL A 126 3.24 -34.02 66.48
N ILE A 127 1.91 -33.95 66.51
CA ILE A 127 1.06 -33.65 65.36
C ILE A 127 0.57 -32.21 65.49
N PHE A 128 0.79 -31.39 64.46
CA PHE A 128 0.38 -29.99 64.41
C PHE A 128 -0.73 -29.82 63.36
N ASN A 129 -1.94 -29.51 63.82
CA ASN A 129 -3.15 -29.31 63.01
C ASN A 129 -3.62 -27.85 63.12
N PRO A 130 -2.88 -26.87 62.57
CA PRO A 130 -3.24 -25.46 62.69
C PRO A 130 -4.51 -25.12 61.91
N LYS A 131 -5.24 -24.12 62.42
CA LYS A 131 -6.15 -23.28 61.62
C LYS A 131 -5.34 -22.14 61.01
N THR A 132 -5.92 -21.41 60.06
CA THR A 132 -5.19 -20.39 59.30
C THR A 132 -4.74 -19.22 60.18
N ASN A 133 -3.56 -18.67 59.88
CA ASN A 133 -2.92 -17.54 60.57
C ASN A 133 -2.65 -17.76 62.08
N ILE A 134 -2.27 -18.98 62.48
CA ILE A 134 -1.85 -19.31 63.85
C ILE A 134 -0.32 -19.36 63.94
N ASN A 135 0.23 -18.70 64.97
CA ASN A 135 1.60 -18.88 65.47
C ASN A 135 1.54 -19.38 66.92
N ILE A 136 2.09 -20.57 67.18
CA ILE A 136 2.18 -21.17 68.52
C ILE A 136 3.61 -21.27 69.02
N LYS A 137 3.77 -21.08 70.34
CA LYS A 137 4.92 -21.51 71.12
C LYS A 137 4.40 -22.18 72.38
N ALA A 138 4.38 -23.52 72.37
CA ALA A 138 4.01 -24.34 73.51
C ALA A 138 5.26 -24.82 74.26
N ILE A 139 5.09 -25.12 75.54
CA ILE A 139 6.09 -25.81 76.36
C ILE A 139 5.41 -27.11 76.80
N LEU A 140 6.08 -28.24 76.57
CA LEU A 140 5.64 -29.57 76.93
C LEU A 140 6.49 -30.05 78.10
N ASP A 141 5.87 -30.17 79.27
CA ASP A 141 6.56 -30.67 80.47
C ASP A 141 6.41 -32.19 80.56
N CYS A 142 7.55 -32.89 80.55
CA CYS A 142 7.64 -34.33 80.73
C CYS A 142 7.91 -34.64 82.20
N GLU A 143 6.88 -35.06 82.93
CA GLU A 143 6.99 -35.44 84.34
C GLU A 143 7.48 -36.89 84.49
N VAL A 144 8.70 -37.05 85.01
CA VAL A 144 9.21 -38.37 85.43
C VAL A 144 8.79 -38.63 86.88
N LEU A 145 8.02 -39.69 87.12
CA LEU A 145 7.56 -40.04 88.48
C LEU A 145 8.76 -40.32 89.41
N GLY A 146 8.97 -39.42 90.38
CA GLY A 146 10.10 -39.48 91.31
C GLY A 146 11.41 -38.87 90.80
N GLY A 147 11.40 -38.24 89.62
CA GLY A 147 12.52 -37.52 89.02
C GLY A 147 12.23 -36.04 88.80
N PRO A 148 13.16 -35.27 88.21
CA PRO A 148 12.89 -33.93 87.71
C PRO A 148 11.93 -33.97 86.51
N ALA A 149 11.19 -32.88 86.29
CA ALA A 149 10.48 -32.67 85.04
C ALA A 149 11.40 -32.05 83.99
N GLU A 150 11.27 -32.47 82.73
CA GLU A 150 12.01 -31.92 81.59
C GLU A 150 11.08 -31.22 80.61
N SER A 151 11.40 -29.97 80.24
CA SER A 151 10.55 -29.14 79.37
C SER A 151 11.06 -29.10 77.93
N ILE A 152 10.17 -29.38 76.97
CA ILE A 152 10.44 -29.32 75.53
C ILE A 152 9.65 -28.16 74.91
N ILE A 153 10.32 -27.25 74.19
CA ILE A 153 9.65 -26.13 73.51
C ILE A 153 9.23 -26.56 72.10
N VAL A 154 7.94 -26.43 71.79
CA VAL A 154 7.38 -26.70 70.46
C VAL A 154 6.86 -25.40 69.86
N THR A 155 7.39 -25.01 68.70
CA THR A 155 6.95 -23.86 67.92
C THR A 155 6.34 -24.30 66.60
N GLY A 156 5.26 -23.65 66.15
CA GLY A 156 4.61 -23.95 64.88
C GLY A 156 3.91 -22.71 64.33
N GLN A 157 3.93 -22.55 63.01
CA GLN A 157 3.33 -21.41 62.31
C GLN A 157 2.48 -21.88 61.13
N SER A 158 1.52 -21.05 60.76
CA SER A 158 0.57 -21.27 59.68
C SER A 158 0.03 -19.93 59.22
N SER A 159 -0.24 -19.79 57.93
CA SER A 159 -0.94 -18.64 57.35
C SER A 159 -1.94 -19.13 56.31
N ASP A 160 -2.90 -18.28 55.96
CA ASP A 160 -3.57 -18.45 54.67
C ASP A 160 -2.53 -18.30 53.54
N LEU A 161 -2.69 -19.07 52.48
CA LEU A 161 -1.95 -18.86 51.24
C LEU A 161 -2.66 -17.75 50.46
N MET A 162 -2.05 -16.57 50.42
CA MET A 162 -2.56 -15.41 49.72
C MET A 162 -1.50 -14.89 48.75
N TYR A 163 -1.92 -14.64 47.51
CA TYR A 163 -1.07 -14.19 46.42
C TYR A 163 -1.81 -13.13 45.59
N LYS A 164 -1.08 -12.36 44.79
CA LYS A 164 -1.63 -11.44 43.81
C LYS A 164 -0.93 -11.63 42.47
N LEU A 165 -1.71 -11.75 41.39
CA LEU A 165 -1.24 -11.72 40.00
C LEU A 165 -1.64 -10.39 39.36
N ASN A 166 -0.86 -9.89 38.41
CA ASN A 166 -1.26 -8.73 37.59
C ASN A 166 -2.35 -9.07 36.57
N SER A 167 -2.29 -10.27 35.96
CA SER A 167 -3.29 -10.76 35.01
C SER A 167 -3.21 -12.29 34.88
N GLN A 168 -4.28 -12.93 34.43
CA GLN A 168 -4.28 -14.32 33.94
C GLN A 168 -4.28 -14.40 32.41
N ARG A 169 -4.36 -13.26 31.71
CA ARG A 169 -4.32 -13.15 30.24
C ARG A 169 -3.24 -12.16 29.82
N ILE A 170 -2.31 -12.58 28.97
CA ILE A 170 -1.14 -11.80 28.56
C ILE A 170 -1.18 -11.60 27.05
N ASN A 171 -1.27 -10.32 26.65
CA ASN A 171 -1.37 -9.92 25.25
C ASN A 171 0.02 -9.60 24.69
N PHE A 172 0.53 -10.48 23.83
CA PHE A 172 1.79 -10.32 23.11
C PHE A 172 1.71 -9.28 21.98
N LYS A 173 0.53 -8.75 21.66
CA LYS A 173 0.26 -7.76 20.61
C LYS A 173 0.58 -8.32 19.21
N ILE A 174 0.81 -7.44 18.24
CA ILE A 174 1.28 -7.79 16.90
C ILE A 174 2.80 -7.99 16.95
N ARG A 175 3.28 -9.15 16.50
CA ARG A 175 4.69 -9.56 16.52
C ARG A 175 5.09 -10.21 15.20
N SER A 176 6.36 -10.08 14.82
CA SER A 176 6.90 -10.76 13.63
C SER A 176 6.78 -12.27 13.80
N PHE A 177 6.28 -12.96 12.78
CA PHE A 177 5.92 -14.39 12.81
C PHE A 177 7.06 -15.31 13.32
N HIS A 178 8.32 -14.96 13.01
CA HIS A 178 9.52 -15.75 13.32
C HIS A 178 10.34 -15.24 14.51
N GLU A 179 10.08 -14.03 15.03
CA GLU A 179 10.89 -13.46 16.11
C GLU A 179 10.39 -13.92 17.48
N SER A 180 11.31 -14.25 18.38
CA SER A 180 10.98 -14.47 19.78
C SER A 180 10.56 -13.14 20.43
N ALA A 181 9.36 -13.12 21.00
CA ALA A 181 8.86 -12.04 21.83
C ALA A 181 8.90 -12.45 23.31
N SER A 182 9.03 -11.46 24.19
CA SER A 182 8.98 -11.67 25.65
C SER A 182 7.97 -10.71 26.29
N GLU A 183 7.15 -11.23 27.18
CA GLU A 183 6.27 -10.45 28.07
C GLU A 183 6.42 -10.97 29.52
N LYS A 184 5.89 -10.24 30.50
CA LYS A 184 6.07 -10.55 31.93
C LYS A 184 4.75 -10.81 32.67
N LEU A 185 4.73 -11.86 33.47
CA LEU A 185 3.73 -12.06 34.53
C LEU A 185 4.33 -11.55 35.86
N LEU A 186 3.57 -10.73 36.59
CA LEU A 186 3.98 -10.22 37.91
C LEU A 186 3.18 -10.91 39.00
N MET A 187 3.88 -11.41 40.02
CA MET A 187 3.32 -12.23 41.08
C MET A 187 3.89 -11.76 42.43
N SER A 188 3.03 -11.49 43.41
CA SER A 188 3.45 -11.09 44.76
C SER A 188 2.88 -11.99 45.86
N ASN A 189 3.74 -12.30 46.82
CA ASN A 189 3.37 -13.01 48.04
C ASN A 189 2.81 -12.01 49.07
N ILE A 190 1.52 -12.14 49.37
CA ILE A 190 0.81 -11.33 50.38
C ILE A 190 0.41 -12.20 51.60
N ALA A 191 0.97 -13.41 51.71
CA ALA A 191 0.89 -14.28 52.87
C ALA A 191 2.00 -13.94 53.89
N GLN A 192 1.92 -14.55 55.07
CA GLN A 192 2.92 -14.38 56.15
C GLN A 192 4.04 -15.43 56.11
N LEU A 193 3.93 -16.41 55.22
CA LEU A 193 4.88 -17.50 55.05
C LEU A 193 5.33 -17.59 53.59
N PRO A 194 6.57 -18.05 53.32
CA PRO A 194 7.02 -18.29 51.96
C PRO A 194 6.26 -19.44 51.32
N TYR A 195 6.05 -19.36 50.00
CA TYR A 195 5.55 -20.45 49.19
C TYR A 195 6.32 -20.54 47.87
N GLU A 196 6.36 -21.75 47.30
CA GLU A 196 6.92 -22.00 45.98
C GLU A 196 5.84 -21.82 44.92
N TYR A 197 6.18 -21.21 43.77
CA TYR A 197 5.40 -21.38 42.54
C TYR A 197 6.14 -22.29 41.57
N LYS A 198 5.38 -23.00 40.74
CA LYS A 198 5.89 -23.84 39.64
C LYS A 198 5.10 -23.59 38.38
N THR A 199 5.77 -23.64 37.24
CA THR A 199 5.13 -23.56 35.92
C THR A 199 5.19 -24.91 35.22
N TYR A 200 4.08 -25.29 34.59
CA TYR A 200 3.96 -26.51 33.80
C TYR A 200 3.55 -26.15 32.37
N LEU A 201 4.34 -26.65 31.43
CA LEU A 201 4.18 -26.39 30.01
C LEU A 201 4.03 -27.73 29.26
N ASP A 202 2.87 -27.95 28.65
CA ASP A 202 2.59 -29.11 27.79
C ASP A 202 2.61 -28.69 26.31
N GLU A 203 3.77 -28.16 25.86
CA GLU A 203 4.02 -27.85 24.45
C GLU A 203 4.54 -29.10 23.72
N PRO A 204 3.76 -29.71 22.80
CA PRO A 204 4.22 -30.83 22.00
C PRO A 204 5.29 -30.39 21.00
N LYS A 205 6.56 -30.61 21.38
CA LYS A 205 7.81 -30.17 20.74
C LYS A 205 7.95 -30.28 19.21
N PHE A 206 7.08 -31.04 18.53
CA PHE A 206 7.10 -31.22 17.07
C PHE A 206 5.75 -30.97 16.37
N LYS A 207 4.66 -30.72 17.10
CA LYS A 207 3.35 -30.38 16.50
C LYS A 207 3.12 -28.88 16.38
N ASN A 208 3.61 -28.11 17.34
CA ASN A 208 3.26 -26.71 17.50
C ASN A 208 4.24 -25.71 16.85
N GLU A 209 5.34 -26.15 16.23
CA GLU A 209 6.33 -25.21 15.67
C GLU A 209 5.75 -24.26 14.61
N LEU A 210 4.71 -24.71 13.90
CA LEU A 210 3.95 -23.94 12.92
C LEU A 210 2.98 -22.94 13.54
N GLU A 211 2.73 -22.95 14.84
CA GLU A 211 1.78 -22.07 15.51
C GLU A 211 2.47 -21.35 16.69
N GLY A 212 1.73 -20.53 17.44
CA GLY A 212 2.28 -19.88 18.63
C GLY A 212 2.94 -20.92 19.53
N THR A 213 4.23 -20.78 19.81
CA THR A 213 5.00 -21.72 20.63
C THR A 213 5.58 -20.97 21.82
N ILE A 214 5.23 -21.38 23.05
CA ILE A 214 5.93 -20.95 24.26
C ILE A 214 7.31 -21.63 24.25
N LEU A 215 8.36 -20.83 24.19
CA LEU A 215 9.74 -21.31 24.10
C LEU A 215 10.35 -21.54 25.49
N ASP A 216 10.09 -20.64 26.44
CA ASP A 216 10.67 -20.68 27.78
C ASP A 216 9.86 -19.90 28.81
N LEU A 217 9.97 -20.29 30.08
CA LEU A 217 9.31 -19.69 31.24
C LEU A 217 10.39 -19.47 32.32
N ILE A 218 10.81 -18.23 32.53
CA ILE A 218 12.06 -17.91 33.26
C ILE A 218 11.79 -16.97 34.46
N PRO A 219 12.02 -17.42 35.71
CA PRO A 219 12.39 -18.80 36.12
C PRO A 219 11.16 -19.74 36.14
N PRO A 220 11.32 -21.04 35.88
CA PRO A 220 10.18 -21.97 35.79
C PRO A 220 9.57 -22.29 37.17
N ASP A 221 10.38 -22.18 38.22
CA ASP A 221 10.01 -22.30 39.62
C ASP A 221 10.77 -21.26 40.46
N LYS A 222 10.16 -20.83 41.57
CA LYS A 222 10.82 -19.96 42.58
C LYS A 222 10.04 -19.98 43.89
N ILE A 223 10.77 -19.96 45.01
CA ILE A 223 10.23 -19.67 46.34
C ILE A 223 10.10 -18.14 46.51
N LEU A 224 8.92 -17.67 46.90
CA LEU A 224 8.63 -16.27 47.19
C LEU A 224 8.55 -16.04 48.69
N GLU A 225 9.42 -15.16 49.21
CA GLU A 225 9.37 -14.72 50.60
C GLU A 225 8.14 -13.82 50.87
N PRO A 226 7.68 -13.68 52.12
CA PRO A 226 6.60 -12.74 52.47
C PRO A 226 6.89 -11.32 51.98
N GLU A 227 5.88 -10.66 51.42
CA GLU A 227 5.97 -9.32 50.80
C GLU A 227 6.87 -9.23 49.55
N GLU A 228 7.42 -10.35 49.04
CA GLU A 228 8.22 -10.37 47.81
C GLU A 228 7.33 -10.32 46.54
N GLU A 229 7.77 -9.51 45.56
CA GLU A 229 7.25 -9.52 44.20
C GLU A 229 8.27 -10.14 43.24
N ALA A 230 7.80 -10.99 42.32
CA ALA A 230 8.61 -11.66 41.31
C ALA A 230 8.05 -11.49 39.90
N GLU A 231 8.98 -11.41 38.96
CA GLU A 231 8.69 -11.40 37.52
C GLU A 231 8.96 -12.78 36.92
N LEU A 232 7.96 -13.37 36.29
CA LEU A 232 8.12 -14.51 35.39
C LEU A 232 8.19 -13.98 33.95
N ASN A 233 9.34 -14.15 33.31
CA ASN A 233 9.53 -13.79 31.90
C ASN A 233 9.06 -14.95 31.02
N ILE A 234 8.13 -14.66 30.11
CA ILE A 234 7.52 -15.64 29.21
C ILE A 234 8.06 -15.37 27.82
N VAL A 235 8.81 -16.32 27.25
CA VAL A 235 9.39 -16.22 25.92
C VAL A 235 8.56 -17.04 24.95
N MET A 236 8.11 -16.45 23.84
CA MET A 236 7.23 -17.08 22.86
C MET A 236 7.64 -16.71 21.43
N ARG A 237 7.47 -17.64 20.48
CA ARG A 237 7.52 -17.37 19.02
C ARG A 237 6.11 -17.47 18.44
N PRO A 238 5.59 -16.46 17.70
CA PRO A 238 4.24 -16.49 17.13
C PRO A 238 3.93 -17.63 16.14
N GLY A 239 4.93 -18.14 15.39
CA GLY A 239 4.71 -19.21 14.42
C GLY A 239 4.12 -18.70 13.10
N ILE A 240 3.14 -19.40 12.53
CA ILE A 240 2.42 -18.96 11.32
C ILE A 240 1.70 -17.62 11.53
N VAL A 241 1.54 -16.89 10.43
CA VAL A 241 0.78 -15.64 10.34
C VAL A 241 -0.67 -15.84 10.75
N GLY A 242 -1.15 -15.01 11.69
CA GLY A 242 -2.52 -15.02 12.19
C GLY A 242 -2.59 -14.83 13.70
N TYR A 243 -3.81 -14.94 14.25
CA TYR A 243 -4.06 -14.97 15.68
C TYR A 243 -3.50 -16.26 16.30
N PHE A 244 -2.85 -16.15 17.45
CA PHE A 244 -2.45 -17.30 18.27
C PHE A 244 -3.02 -17.19 19.69
N ASN A 245 -3.29 -18.34 20.29
CA ASN A 245 -3.69 -18.49 21.69
C ASN A 245 -3.03 -19.74 22.28
N ARG A 246 -2.40 -19.60 23.45
CA ARG A 246 -1.69 -20.66 24.19
C ARG A 246 -1.93 -20.53 25.69
N VAL A 247 -1.79 -21.63 26.40
CA VAL A 247 -1.97 -21.69 27.85
C VAL A 247 -0.82 -22.46 28.47
N PHE A 248 -0.25 -21.93 29.55
CA PHE A 248 0.57 -22.72 30.49
C PHE A 248 -0.13 -22.77 31.85
N LEU A 249 0.26 -23.72 32.69
CA LEU A 249 -0.32 -23.88 34.03
C LEU A 249 0.64 -23.35 35.10
N LEU A 250 0.12 -22.59 36.05
CA LEU A 250 0.83 -22.05 37.19
C LEU A 250 0.30 -22.69 38.49
N GLU A 251 1.17 -23.40 39.21
CA GLU A 251 0.91 -23.88 40.57
C GLU A 251 1.47 -22.87 41.57
N ILE A 252 0.70 -22.59 42.63
CA ILE A 252 1.11 -21.71 43.72
C ILE A 252 0.88 -22.46 45.05
N GLY A 253 1.98 -22.88 45.69
CA GLY A 253 1.97 -23.67 46.92
C GLY A 253 1.21 -24.99 46.78
N HIS A 254 -0.03 -25.04 47.29
CA HIS A 254 -0.89 -26.22 47.27
C HIS A 254 -2.26 -25.95 46.61
N LEU A 255 -2.38 -24.85 45.87
CA LEU A 255 -3.61 -24.51 45.15
C LEU A 255 -3.75 -25.33 43.85
N PRO A 256 -4.99 -25.55 43.36
CA PRO A 256 -5.22 -26.06 42.01
C PRO A 256 -4.51 -25.22 40.95
N HIS A 257 -4.05 -25.86 39.88
CA HIS A 257 -3.32 -25.20 38.79
C HIS A 257 -4.15 -24.07 38.16
N ILE A 258 -3.54 -22.91 38.03
CA ILE A 258 -4.12 -21.69 37.44
C ILE A 258 -3.71 -21.65 35.96
N PRO A 259 -4.64 -21.69 34.99
CA PRO A 259 -4.29 -21.50 33.59
C PRO A 259 -3.96 -20.03 33.31
N ILE A 260 -2.80 -19.79 32.70
CA ILE A 260 -2.37 -18.46 32.23
C ILE A 260 -2.44 -18.46 30.70
N GLU A 261 -3.34 -17.64 30.16
CA GLU A 261 -3.59 -17.51 28.72
C GLU A 261 -2.67 -16.47 28.08
N LEU A 262 -2.06 -16.82 26.96
CA LEU A 262 -1.18 -15.97 26.16
C LEU A 262 -1.78 -15.85 24.77
N PHE A 263 -1.98 -14.62 24.28
CA PHE A 263 -2.57 -14.40 22.97
C PHE A 263 -1.94 -13.22 22.24
N GLY A 264 -2.07 -13.18 20.92
CA GLY A 264 -1.51 -12.13 20.08
C GLY A 264 -1.65 -12.47 18.60
N TRP A 265 -0.91 -11.74 17.76
CA TRP A 265 -0.94 -11.90 16.31
C TRP A 265 0.47 -12.01 15.74
N GLY A 266 0.75 -13.10 15.03
CA GLY A 266 1.94 -13.27 14.20
C GLY A 266 1.71 -12.63 12.83
N VAL A 267 2.65 -11.82 12.34
CA VAL A 267 2.56 -11.18 11.02
C VAL A 267 3.87 -11.30 10.22
N ILE A 268 3.72 -11.30 8.90
CA ILE A 268 4.83 -11.20 7.94
C ILE A 268 5.01 -9.73 7.49
N PRO A 269 6.22 -9.31 7.13
CA PRO A 269 6.42 -8.08 6.36
C PRO A 269 5.70 -8.19 5.01
N GLN A 270 4.87 -7.21 4.67
CA GLN A 270 4.17 -7.15 3.38
C GLN A 270 4.38 -5.79 2.74
N VAL A 271 4.87 -5.79 1.50
CA VAL A 271 5.27 -4.59 0.78
C VAL A 271 4.77 -4.67 -0.65
N TYR A 272 4.03 -3.64 -1.05
CA TYR A 272 3.49 -3.49 -2.39
C TYR A 272 4.36 -2.54 -3.22
N PHE A 273 4.44 -2.79 -4.52
CA PHE A 273 5.12 -1.93 -5.49
C PHE A 273 4.09 -1.43 -6.50
N SER A 274 4.17 -0.17 -6.92
CA SER A 274 3.35 0.40 -8.00
C SER A 274 3.79 -0.11 -9.39
N LEU A 275 3.86 -1.43 -9.58
CA LEU A 275 4.34 -2.13 -10.77
C LEU A 275 3.37 -3.27 -11.13
N GLN A 276 3.36 -3.66 -12.40
CA GLN A 276 2.47 -4.72 -12.87
C GLN A 276 2.91 -6.10 -12.38
N ARG A 277 1.94 -6.95 -12.00
CA ARG A 277 2.16 -8.35 -11.59
C ARG A 277 1.43 -9.34 -12.52
N PRO A 278 1.75 -9.39 -13.83
CA PRO A 278 1.00 -10.17 -14.81
C PRO A 278 0.96 -11.68 -14.51
N GLU A 279 1.90 -12.20 -13.70
CA GLU A 279 1.93 -13.62 -13.34
C GLU A 279 0.85 -14.04 -12.34
N ILE A 280 0.21 -13.10 -11.63
CA ILE A 280 -0.94 -13.40 -10.75
C ILE A 280 -2.14 -13.93 -11.56
N ALA A 281 -2.31 -13.47 -12.80
CA ALA A 281 -3.38 -13.93 -13.69
C ALA A 281 -3.25 -15.42 -14.12
N TYR A 282 -2.09 -16.06 -13.88
CA TYR A 282 -1.89 -17.50 -14.13
C TYR A 282 -2.10 -18.38 -12.88
N LEU A 283 -2.39 -17.78 -11.71
CA LEU A 283 -2.73 -18.54 -10.51
C LEU A 283 -4.13 -19.17 -10.64
N HIS A 284 -4.36 -20.27 -9.91
CA HIS A 284 -5.68 -20.92 -9.94
C HIS A 284 -6.74 -20.00 -9.31
N PRO A 285 -7.91 -19.76 -9.96
CA PRO A 285 -8.90 -18.80 -9.46
C PRO A 285 -9.40 -19.07 -8.04
N GLU A 286 -9.40 -20.34 -7.60
CA GLU A 286 -9.73 -20.74 -6.22
C GLU A 286 -8.89 -20.00 -5.16
N ILE A 287 -7.61 -19.71 -5.44
CA ILE A 287 -6.73 -18.99 -4.50
C ILE A 287 -7.21 -17.54 -4.34
N GLY A 288 -7.69 -16.91 -5.42
CA GLY A 288 -8.32 -15.60 -5.37
C GLY A 288 -9.63 -15.60 -4.59
N TYR A 289 -10.49 -16.61 -4.80
CA TYR A 289 -11.73 -16.74 -4.04
C TYR A 289 -11.49 -16.97 -2.53
N GLN A 290 -10.48 -17.78 -2.17
CA GLN A 290 -10.09 -17.96 -0.77
C GLN A 290 -9.51 -16.67 -0.18
N ALA A 291 -8.67 -15.94 -0.93
CA ALA A 291 -8.13 -14.66 -0.48
C ALA A 291 -9.20 -13.59 -0.25
N ILE A 292 -10.25 -13.56 -1.07
CA ILE A 292 -11.43 -12.69 -0.86
C ILE A 292 -12.19 -13.12 0.40
N ALA A 293 -12.31 -14.41 0.68
CA ALA A 293 -12.99 -14.91 1.90
C ALA A 293 -12.21 -14.63 3.19
N ASP A 294 -10.88 -14.53 3.13
CA ASP A 294 -10.00 -14.18 4.26
C ASP A 294 -9.98 -12.66 4.56
N LEU A 295 -10.55 -11.82 3.68
CA LEU A 295 -10.66 -10.36 3.86
C LEU A 295 -11.94 -10.00 4.62
N THR A 296 -11.86 -9.96 5.95
CA THR A 296 -12.99 -9.54 6.79
C THR A 296 -13.21 -8.03 6.77
N GLN A 297 -14.44 -7.60 7.07
CA GLN A 297 -14.81 -6.19 7.13
C GLN A 297 -13.94 -5.41 8.15
N GLU A 298 -13.68 -6.02 9.31
CA GLU A 298 -12.86 -5.44 10.38
C GLU A 298 -11.39 -5.28 9.96
N TYR A 299 -10.89 -6.18 9.10
CA TYR A 299 -9.55 -6.05 8.52
C TYR A 299 -9.48 -4.87 7.54
N LEU A 300 -10.48 -4.73 6.66
CA LEU A 300 -10.55 -3.61 5.71
C LEU A 300 -10.71 -2.26 6.43
N GLU A 301 -11.49 -2.21 7.51
CA GLU A 301 -11.63 -1.03 8.37
C GLU A 301 -10.30 -0.69 9.07
N ALA A 302 -9.61 -1.67 9.67
CA ALA A 302 -8.32 -1.45 10.31
C ALA A 302 -7.21 -1.03 9.32
N VAL A 303 -7.20 -1.60 8.11
CA VAL A 303 -6.36 -1.14 7.00
C VAL A 303 -6.70 0.31 6.69
N SER A 304 -7.97 0.65 6.47
CA SER A 304 -8.37 2.01 6.15
C SER A 304 -7.91 3.02 7.21
N GLU A 305 -8.02 2.71 8.51
CA GLU A 305 -7.57 3.60 9.59
C GLU A 305 -6.06 3.87 9.54
N ILE A 306 -5.25 2.86 9.21
CA ILE A 306 -3.78 2.97 9.09
C ILE A 306 -3.38 3.89 7.93
N PHE A 307 -4.10 3.84 6.79
CA PHE A 307 -3.77 4.61 5.58
C PHE A 307 -4.53 5.94 5.44
N SER A 308 -5.48 6.28 6.33
CA SER A 308 -6.36 7.45 6.19
C SER A 308 -5.86 8.77 6.80
N LYS A 309 -4.61 8.88 7.28
CA LYS A 309 -4.22 10.01 8.13
C LYS A 309 -3.58 11.24 7.46
N ASP A 310 -4.17 12.36 7.84
CA ASP A 310 -3.72 13.75 7.83
C ASP A 310 -3.43 14.38 6.45
N GLY A 311 -4.40 15.19 6.01
CA GLY A 311 -4.35 15.89 4.73
C GLY A 311 -3.21 16.89 4.63
N SER A 312 -2.43 16.75 3.55
CA SER A 312 -1.80 17.89 2.89
C SER A 312 -1.97 17.73 1.38
N ASP A 313 -2.43 18.79 0.72
CA ASP A 313 -2.66 18.80 -0.72
C ASP A 313 -1.35 18.60 -1.47
N HIS A 314 -1.23 17.54 -2.28
CA HIS A 314 -0.47 17.57 -3.53
C HIS A 314 -0.90 16.46 -4.50
N LEU A 315 -1.87 16.83 -5.36
CA LEU A 315 -2.04 16.45 -6.77
C LEU A 315 -1.49 15.10 -7.26
N ASP A 316 -2.41 14.23 -7.70
CA ASP A 316 -2.20 13.04 -8.55
C ASP A 316 -1.19 11.99 -8.06
N SER A 317 -1.64 11.14 -7.12
CA SER A 317 -1.30 9.71 -7.17
C SER A 317 -2.58 8.92 -7.48
N SER A 318 -2.74 8.51 -8.73
CA SER A 318 -3.96 7.91 -9.30
C SER A 318 -4.15 6.42 -8.92
N LEU A 319 -3.49 5.94 -7.87
CA LEU A 319 -3.28 4.50 -7.60
C LEU A 319 -3.81 3.99 -6.26
N THR A 320 -4.36 4.86 -5.41
CA THR A 320 -5.39 4.40 -4.48
C THR A 320 -6.68 4.23 -5.27
N GLU A 321 -6.92 3.01 -5.77
CA GLU A 321 -8.29 2.53 -6.01
C GLU A 321 -9.01 2.63 -4.66
N GLN A 322 -9.68 3.76 -4.42
CA GLN A 322 -10.52 3.94 -3.24
C GLN A 322 -11.57 2.83 -3.25
N CYS A 323 -11.70 2.10 -2.14
CA CYS A 323 -12.66 1.01 -2.02
C CYS A 323 -14.09 1.54 -2.24
N PHE A 324 -14.60 1.40 -3.46
CA PHE A 324 -16.01 1.62 -3.75
C PHE A 324 -16.82 0.56 -3.01
N ASP A 325 -17.80 1.02 -2.24
CA ASP A 325 -18.85 0.22 -1.60
C ASP A 325 -18.38 -0.93 -0.67
N GLY A 326 -17.22 -0.78 -0.02
CA GLY A 326 -16.74 -1.72 1.00
C GLY A 326 -16.18 -3.04 0.47
N TYR A 327 -15.99 -3.17 -0.85
CA TYR A 327 -15.29 -4.31 -1.44
C TYR A 327 -13.77 -4.16 -1.28
N PRO A 328 -13.02 -5.27 -1.12
CA PRO A 328 -11.56 -5.25 -1.08
C PRO A 328 -10.98 -4.78 -2.42
N SER A 329 -9.90 -4.01 -2.36
CA SER A 329 -9.20 -3.56 -3.57
C SER A 329 -8.43 -4.71 -4.24
N THR A 330 -8.03 -4.52 -5.50
CA THR A 330 -7.14 -5.46 -6.20
C THR A 330 -5.88 -5.72 -5.38
N ILE A 331 -5.32 -4.68 -4.74
CA ILE A 331 -4.11 -4.74 -3.92
C ILE A 331 -4.32 -5.62 -2.67
N ASP A 332 -5.46 -5.48 -1.99
CA ASP A 332 -5.79 -6.30 -0.81
C ASP A 332 -5.84 -7.79 -1.15
N ILE A 333 -6.49 -8.12 -2.27
CA ILE A 333 -6.61 -9.50 -2.77
C ILE A 333 -5.22 -10.05 -3.11
N GLU A 334 -4.39 -9.32 -3.84
CA GLU A 334 -3.02 -9.76 -4.16
C GLU A 334 -2.15 -9.99 -2.92
N LEU A 335 -2.25 -9.11 -1.91
CA LEU A 335 -1.47 -9.23 -0.67
C LEU A 335 -1.96 -10.39 0.21
N VAL A 336 -3.25 -10.71 0.20
CA VAL A 336 -3.74 -11.92 0.87
C VAL A 336 -3.35 -13.18 0.11
N ILE A 337 -3.43 -13.21 -1.23
CA ILE A 337 -2.88 -14.33 -2.04
C ILE A 337 -1.41 -14.59 -1.68
N GLU A 338 -0.58 -13.54 -1.60
CA GLU A 338 0.83 -13.67 -1.22
C GLU A 338 1.00 -14.25 0.20
N ARG A 339 0.20 -13.76 1.17
CA ARG A 339 0.17 -14.26 2.55
C ARG A 339 -0.20 -15.74 2.60
N MET A 340 -1.25 -16.15 1.88
CA MET A 340 -1.72 -17.55 1.81
C MET A 340 -0.68 -18.47 1.17
N LEU A 341 -0.07 -18.06 0.06
CA LEU A 341 1.00 -18.81 -0.61
C LEU A 341 2.19 -19.03 0.34
N LEU A 342 2.58 -18.01 1.11
CA LEU A 342 3.64 -18.15 2.09
C LEU A 342 3.25 -19.08 3.25
N ILE A 343 2.05 -18.92 3.81
CA ILE A 343 1.54 -19.80 4.88
C ILE A 343 1.58 -21.26 4.41
N ASN A 344 1.13 -21.54 3.19
CA ASN A 344 1.16 -22.88 2.61
C ASN A 344 2.59 -23.40 2.39
N HIS A 345 3.52 -22.55 1.92
CA HIS A 345 4.93 -22.90 1.77
C HIS A 345 5.59 -23.29 3.11
N VAL A 346 5.31 -22.53 4.18
CA VAL A 346 5.84 -22.80 5.53
C VAL A 346 5.18 -24.04 6.14
N LYS A 347 3.86 -24.23 5.96
CA LYS A 347 3.15 -25.46 6.38
C LYS A 347 3.72 -26.72 5.73
N GLN A 348 4.14 -26.64 4.46
CA GLN A 348 4.77 -27.75 3.74
C GLN A 348 6.23 -28.03 4.16
N ARG A 349 6.89 -27.06 4.83
CA ARG A 349 8.29 -27.13 5.25
C ARG A 349 8.49 -26.55 6.66
N PRO A 350 8.02 -27.21 7.72
CA PRO A 350 8.11 -26.72 9.09
C PRO A 350 9.54 -26.43 9.56
N GLU A 351 10.53 -27.18 9.02
CA GLU A 351 11.95 -27.04 9.32
C GLU A 351 12.52 -25.64 9.00
N ILE A 352 11.82 -24.86 8.17
CA ILE A 352 12.10 -23.44 7.94
C ILE A 352 12.08 -22.70 9.27
N LEU A 353 11.01 -22.82 10.08
CA LEU A 353 10.86 -22.09 11.34
C LEU A 353 11.88 -22.56 12.39
N THR A 354 12.23 -23.85 12.41
CA THR A 354 13.29 -24.39 13.28
C THR A 354 14.66 -23.75 12.94
N ALA A 355 14.96 -23.58 11.66
CA ALA A 355 16.15 -22.85 11.22
C ALA A 355 16.11 -21.35 11.64
N TYR A 356 14.92 -20.76 11.78
CA TYR A 356 14.76 -19.40 12.32
C TYR A 356 15.10 -19.30 13.81
N SER A 357 14.92 -20.36 14.60
CA SER A 357 15.25 -20.37 16.03
C SER A 357 16.74 -20.52 16.36
N THR A 358 17.55 -21.03 15.42
CA THR A 358 18.97 -21.37 15.67
C THR A 358 20.01 -20.41 15.05
N SER A 359 19.62 -19.51 14.14
CA SER A 359 20.57 -18.67 13.41
C SER A 359 20.60 -17.21 13.89
N LEU A 360 21.78 -16.75 14.30
CA LEU A 360 22.05 -15.31 14.58
C LEU A 360 22.16 -14.46 13.29
N LYS A 361 22.17 -15.06 12.11
CA LYS A 361 22.24 -14.36 10.81
C LYS A 361 21.16 -14.90 9.89
N MET A 362 20.02 -14.24 9.93
CA MET A 362 18.82 -14.68 9.23
C MET A 362 18.70 -14.02 7.85
N GLY A 363 17.93 -14.64 6.97
CA GLY A 363 17.74 -14.22 5.59
C GLY A 363 16.27 -14.26 5.20
N PRO A 364 15.96 -14.01 3.92
CA PRO A 364 14.60 -14.21 3.42
C PRO A 364 14.23 -15.69 3.43
N ILE A 365 12.94 -15.97 3.37
CA ILE A 365 12.38 -17.31 3.58
C ILE A 365 12.91 -18.30 2.51
N PRO A 366 13.64 -19.37 2.91
CA PRO A 366 14.31 -20.25 1.97
C PRO A 366 13.38 -20.88 0.93
N GLY A 367 13.72 -20.68 -0.34
CA GLY A 367 12.98 -21.24 -1.47
C GLY A 367 11.58 -20.68 -1.70
N PHE A 368 11.19 -19.59 -1.01
CA PHE A 368 9.94 -18.86 -1.29
C PHE A 368 10.23 -17.56 -2.03
N HIS A 369 9.55 -17.33 -3.14
CA HIS A 369 9.56 -16.06 -3.88
C HIS A 369 8.11 -15.66 -4.14
N THR A 370 7.80 -14.37 -4.05
CA THR A 370 6.47 -13.86 -4.40
C THR A 370 6.27 -13.90 -5.92
N THR A 371 5.04 -13.68 -6.39
CA THR A 371 4.81 -13.40 -7.82
C THR A 371 5.57 -12.14 -8.23
N PRO A 372 6.29 -12.17 -9.37
CA PRO A 372 7.18 -11.09 -9.76
C PRO A 372 6.44 -9.84 -10.20
N TYR A 373 7.01 -8.69 -9.84
CA TYR A 373 6.70 -7.42 -10.47
C TYR A 373 7.47 -7.29 -11.79
N VAL A 374 6.87 -6.62 -12.77
CA VAL A 374 7.46 -6.42 -14.10
C VAL A 374 7.66 -4.93 -14.37
N ILE A 375 8.87 -4.56 -14.76
CA ILE A 375 9.20 -3.28 -15.38
C ILE A 375 9.44 -3.56 -16.86
N ASP A 376 8.51 -3.17 -17.73
CA ASP A 376 8.69 -3.25 -19.18
C ASP A 376 8.92 -1.85 -19.75
N TYR A 377 10.13 -1.61 -20.28
CA TYR A 377 10.49 -0.37 -20.96
C TYR A 377 10.07 -0.36 -22.44
N GLY A 378 9.47 -1.44 -22.95
CA GLY A 378 9.09 -1.56 -24.36
C GLY A 378 10.31 -1.52 -25.28
N VAL A 379 10.29 -0.64 -26.28
CA VAL A 379 11.40 -0.46 -27.22
C VAL A 379 12.31 0.67 -26.73
N VAL A 380 13.57 0.34 -26.45
CA VAL A 380 14.59 1.30 -25.97
C VAL A 380 15.60 1.56 -27.09
N ILE A 381 15.94 2.82 -27.33
CA ILE A 381 16.96 3.18 -28.32
C ILE A 381 18.35 2.85 -27.74
N THR A 382 19.21 2.18 -28.49
CA THR A 382 20.60 1.91 -28.04
C THR A 382 21.34 3.20 -27.68
N ASP A 383 22.18 3.15 -26.67
CA ASP A 383 22.92 4.30 -26.11
C ASP A 383 22.03 5.43 -25.54
N SER A 384 20.72 5.20 -25.38
CA SER A 384 19.82 6.08 -24.61
C SER A 384 19.61 5.58 -23.19
N THR A 385 19.37 6.52 -22.26
CA THR A 385 19.05 6.21 -20.86
C THR A 385 17.55 6.33 -20.64
N VAL A 386 16.92 5.24 -20.17
CA VAL A 386 15.52 5.22 -19.71
C VAL A 386 15.47 5.07 -18.19
N GLN A 387 14.45 5.65 -17.55
CA GLN A 387 14.26 5.58 -16.11
C GLN A 387 12.80 5.27 -15.79
N CYS A 388 12.57 4.21 -15.01
CA CYS A 388 11.32 3.93 -14.33
C CYS A 388 11.43 4.35 -12.86
N THR A 389 10.32 4.81 -12.27
CA THR A 389 10.19 5.01 -10.83
C THR A 389 8.93 4.27 -10.39
N ALA A 390 9.06 3.43 -9.38
CA ALA A 390 7.94 2.82 -8.68
C ALA A 390 7.89 3.34 -7.25
N GLU A 391 6.68 3.51 -6.73
CA GLU A 391 6.40 3.73 -5.32
C GLU A 391 6.36 2.38 -4.61
N ILE A 392 6.83 2.36 -3.36
CA ILE A 392 6.88 1.18 -2.51
C ILE A 392 6.17 1.52 -1.21
N ILE A 393 5.15 0.72 -0.88
CA ILE A 393 4.26 0.96 0.26
C ILE A 393 4.38 -0.23 1.22
N ASN A 394 4.63 0.05 2.50
CA ASN A 394 4.55 -0.97 3.55
C ASN A 394 3.09 -1.19 3.97
N TYR A 395 2.50 -2.27 3.48
CA TYR A 395 1.14 -2.71 3.82
C TYR A 395 1.08 -3.55 5.11
N GLY A 396 2.22 -3.92 5.69
CA GLY A 396 2.29 -4.64 6.96
C GLY A 396 2.16 -3.71 8.18
N PRO A 397 1.58 -4.19 9.31
CA PRO A 397 1.44 -3.41 10.55
C PRO A 397 2.75 -3.25 11.34
N ILE A 398 3.84 -3.89 10.90
CA ILE A 398 5.19 -3.72 11.46
C ILE A 398 6.03 -2.92 10.48
N ALA A 399 6.90 -2.06 11.00
CA ALA A 399 7.78 -1.23 10.19
C ALA A 399 8.82 -2.09 9.44
N THR A 400 8.64 -2.20 8.13
CA THR A 400 9.45 -3.03 7.25
C THR A 400 10.70 -2.28 6.81
N LYS A 401 11.86 -2.71 7.31
CA LYS A 401 13.17 -2.37 6.72
C LYS A 401 13.32 -3.05 5.38
N LEU A 402 14.28 -2.57 4.59
CA LEU A 402 14.63 -3.18 3.33
C LEU A 402 16.20 -3.07 3.07
N HIS A 403 16.87 -4.08 2.41
CA HIS A 403 18.24 -4.33 1.78
C HIS A 403 18.30 -5.25 0.47
N PHE A 404 19.17 -5.09 -0.54
CA PHE A 404 19.24 -6.08 -1.67
C PHE A 404 19.55 -7.55 -1.26
N ALA A 405 19.04 -8.55 -2.00
CA ALA A 405 19.36 -9.96 -1.76
C ALA A 405 20.84 -10.29 -2.11
N LYS A 406 21.49 -11.13 -1.28
CA LYS A 406 22.95 -11.37 -1.30
C LYS A 406 23.50 -11.95 -2.62
N ALA A 407 22.67 -12.55 -3.45
CA ALA A 407 23.04 -13.13 -4.74
C ALA A 407 22.64 -12.27 -5.95
N THR A 408 22.06 -11.07 -5.74
CA THR A 408 21.61 -10.19 -6.82
C THR A 408 22.81 -9.55 -7.53
N HIS A 409 23.10 -10.03 -8.73
CA HIS A 409 24.07 -9.40 -9.62
C HIS A 409 23.37 -8.33 -10.47
N VAL A 410 23.54 -7.05 -10.11
CA VAL A 410 23.06 -5.91 -10.92
C VAL A 410 24.02 -5.72 -12.11
N PRO A 411 23.55 -5.79 -13.36
CA PRO A 411 24.40 -5.55 -14.53
C PRO A 411 24.95 -4.12 -14.55
N THR A 412 26.13 -3.91 -15.14
CA THR A 412 26.80 -2.60 -15.18
C THR A 412 26.03 -1.51 -15.93
N TRP A 413 25.10 -1.89 -16.82
CA TRP A 413 24.22 -0.97 -17.54
C TRP A 413 22.97 -0.56 -16.73
N LEU A 414 22.74 -1.16 -15.57
CA LEU A 414 21.54 -0.94 -14.74
C LEU A 414 21.91 -0.21 -13.45
N SER A 415 21.30 0.96 -13.22
CA SER A 415 21.43 1.72 -11.98
C SER A 415 20.13 1.65 -11.18
N ILE A 416 20.22 1.30 -9.90
CA ILE A 416 19.07 1.16 -9.00
C ILE A 416 19.36 1.94 -7.71
N LYS A 417 18.38 2.69 -7.20
CA LYS A 417 18.46 3.49 -5.97
C LYS A 417 17.44 3.03 -4.94
N LEU A 418 17.76 3.29 -3.66
CA LEU A 418 17.26 2.57 -2.49
C LEU A 418 16.94 3.57 -1.32
N CYS A 419 15.87 3.33 -0.53
CA CYS A 419 15.36 4.08 0.63
C CYS A 419 15.01 3.14 1.81
N GLY A 420 15.81 3.16 2.88
CA GLY A 420 15.94 2.03 3.81
C GLY A 420 14.72 1.51 4.60
N LYS A 421 14.11 2.30 5.50
CA LYS A 421 13.07 1.81 6.43
C LYS A 421 11.74 2.50 6.15
N LEU A 422 10.68 1.70 5.97
CA LEU A 422 9.30 2.17 5.88
C LEU A 422 8.55 1.79 7.17
N ASN A 423 7.88 2.74 7.80
CA ASN A 423 6.84 2.47 8.78
C ASN A 423 5.53 2.10 8.05
N PRO A 424 4.52 1.52 8.73
CA PRO A 424 3.21 1.25 8.10
C PRO A 424 2.64 2.54 7.52
N GLY A 425 2.11 2.49 6.29
CA GLY A 425 1.58 3.68 5.60
C GLY A 425 2.59 4.52 4.80
N GLU A 426 3.90 4.37 5.02
CA GLU A 426 4.90 5.20 4.34
C GLU A 426 5.22 4.74 2.91
N THR A 427 5.32 5.71 1.99
CA THR A 427 5.84 5.55 0.62
C THR A 427 7.35 5.83 0.55
N GLY A 428 8.11 4.98 -0.15
CA GLY A 428 9.54 5.21 -0.41
C GLY A 428 10.09 4.45 -1.62
N LYS A 429 11.43 4.39 -1.77
CA LYS A 429 12.11 3.82 -2.96
C LYS A 429 13.32 2.89 -2.67
N LEU A 430 13.08 1.68 -2.15
CA LEU A 430 13.88 0.41 -2.27
C LEU A 430 15.07 0.17 -1.30
N ASP A 431 16.01 -0.75 -1.60
CA ASP A 431 16.55 -1.79 -0.68
C ASP A 431 15.40 -2.82 -0.33
N VAL A 432 15.59 -4.13 0.06
CA VAL A 432 14.63 -5.29 0.45
C VAL A 432 14.79 -6.13 1.82
N VAL A 433 13.71 -6.52 2.53
CA VAL A 433 13.63 -6.87 4.00
C VAL A 433 14.72 -7.73 4.70
N PRO A 434 15.21 -7.34 5.92
CA PRO A 434 15.75 -8.31 6.88
C PRO A 434 14.58 -9.14 7.47
N TYR A 435 14.46 -10.38 6.99
CA TYR A 435 13.53 -11.41 7.49
C TYR A 435 12.09 -11.33 6.94
N GLY A 436 11.98 -11.28 5.60
CA GLY A 436 10.70 -11.37 4.86
C GLY A 436 10.78 -12.27 3.63
N VAL A 437 9.85 -12.10 2.71
CA VAL A 437 9.80 -12.80 1.40
C VAL A 437 10.79 -12.22 0.40
N VAL A 438 11.26 -13.02 -0.56
CA VAL A 438 12.00 -12.49 -1.72
C VAL A 438 10.98 -12.01 -2.75
N ILE A 439 11.06 -10.72 -3.11
CA ILE A 439 10.23 -10.12 -4.15
C ILE A 439 11.05 -10.06 -5.45
N PRO A 440 10.72 -10.85 -6.49
CA PRO A 440 11.42 -10.78 -7.77
C PRO A 440 10.91 -9.60 -8.61
N ILE A 441 11.83 -8.89 -9.27
CA ILE A 441 11.52 -7.84 -10.23
C ILE A 441 12.12 -8.23 -11.58
N GLN A 442 11.27 -8.50 -12.56
CA GLN A 442 11.67 -8.75 -13.94
C GLN A 442 11.78 -7.43 -14.70
N ILE A 443 12.93 -7.17 -15.31
CA ILE A 443 13.14 -6.00 -16.18
C ILE A 443 13.17 -6.47 -17.63
N LYS A 444 12.31 -5.89 -18.46
CA LYS A 444 12.16 -6.20 -19.89
C LYS A 444 12.40 -4.93 -20.70
N ALA A 445 13.18 -5.06 -21.76
CA ALA A 445 13.47 -3.99 -22.71
C ALA A 445 13.91 -4.61 -24.04
N LEU A 446 13.43 -4.04 -25.15
CA LEU A 446 13.84 -4.42 -26.49
C LEU A 446 14.73 -3.32 -27.07
N CYS A 447 16.04 -3.51 -26.96
CA CYS A 447 17.02 -2.57 -27.50
C CYS A 447 16.99 -2.57 -29.04
N ALA A 448 16.85 -1.40 -29.67
CA ALA A 448 16.82 -1.24 -31.12
C ALA A 448 17.43 0.11 -31.55
N VAL A 449 17.78 0.24 -32.82
CA VAL A 449 18.19 1.52 -33.43
C VAL A 449 17.07 2.08 -34.31
N PRO A 450 16.90 3.42 -34.39
CA PRO A 450 16.10 4.03 -35.45
C PRO A 450 16.76 3.74 -36.80
N TYR A 451 15.99 3.27 -37.78
CA TYR A 451 16.55 2.83 -39.05
C TYR A 451 15.68 3.26 -40.24
N LEU A 452 16.17 4.28 -40.94
CA LEU A 452 15.53 4.91 -42.08
C LEU A 452 16.16 4.41 -43.38
N VAL A 453 15.32 4.06 -44.36
CA VAL A 453 15.77 3.53 -45.65
C VAL A 453 15.17 4.33 -46.80
N SER A 454 15.99 4.59 -47.81
CA SER A 454 15.63 5.10 -49.13
C SER A 454 16.01 4.05 -50.18
N ASN A 455 15.21 3.92 -51.25
CA ASN A 455 15.61 3.16 -52.45
C ASN A 455 16.34 4.01 -53.50
N ILE A 456 16.50 5.31 -53.26
CA ILE A 456 17.25 6.26 -54.10
C ILE A 456 18.56 6.63 -53.40
N THR A 457 19.68 6.36 -54.06
CA THR A 457 21.05 6.66 -53.58
C THR A 457 21.74 7.77 -54.36
N GLU A 458 21.31 8.05 -55.59
CA GLU A 458 21.83 9.10 -56.46
C GLU A 458 20.66 9.77 -57.21
N ILE A 459 20.75 11.09 -57.39
CA ILE A 459 19.78 11.88 -58.15
C ILE A 459 20.54 12.72 -59.16
N ASN A 460 20.12 12.63 -60.42
CA ASN A 460 20.61 13.46 -61.49
C ASN A 460 19.48 14.38 -62.00
N PHE A 461 19.59 15.67 -61.72
CA PHE A 461 18.64 16.69 -62.18
C PHE A 461 18.77 17.04 -63.67
N GLY A 462 19.79 16.52 -64.36
CA GLY A 462 20.06 16.79 -65.77
C GLY A 462 20.42 18.25 -66.04
N SER A 463 20.06 18.74 -67.22
CA SER A 463 20.29 20.12 -67.63
C SER A 463 19.11 21.03 -67.25
N VAL A 464 19.22 21.72 -66.12
CA VAL A 464 18.22 22.71 -65.66
C VAL A 464 18.41 24.04 -66.37
N ARG A 465 17.32 24.65 -66.87
CA ARG A 465 17.36 26.00 -67.47
C ARG A 465 17.31 27.07 -66.38
N CYS A 466 17.93 28.23 -66.63
CA CYS A 466 17.84 29.34 -65.67
C CYS A 466 16.40 29.84 -65.53
N GLY A 467 16.00 30.10 -64.29
CA GLY A 467 14.62 30.48 -63.91
C GLY A 467 13.70 29.29 -63.59
N ASP A 468 14.03 28.08 -64.07
CA ASP A 468 13.23 26.89 -63.77
C ASP A 468 13.64 26.26 -62.43
N LYS A 469 12.67 25.91 -61.59
CA LYS A 469 12.85 25.11 -60.38
C LYS A 469 12.48 23.66 -60.68
N ILE A 470 13.46 22.74 -60.66
CA ILE A 470 13.18 21.30 -60.64
C ILE A 470 13.11 20.82 -59.20
N ILE A 471 12.16 19.94 -58.92
CA ILE A 471 11.93 19.32 -57.62
C ILE A 471 12.05 17.80 -57.77
N CYS A 472 12.73 17.15 -56.84
CA CYS A 472 12.82 15.69 -56.72
C CYS A 472 12.43 15.25 -55.31
N SER A 473 11.73 14.12 -55.22
CA SER A 473 11.22 13.56 -53.95
C SER A 473 11.87 12.21 -53.68
N ILE A 474 12.58 12.08 -52.55
CA ILE A 474 13.20 10.85 -52.07
C ILE A 474 12.23 10.16 -51.12
N PRO A 475 11.79 8.91 -51.36
CA PRO A 475 11.01 8.15 -50.39
C PRO A 475 11.90 7.77 -49.21
N LEU A 476 11.44 8.11 -48.01
CA LEU A 476 12.06 7.73 -46.74
C LEU A 476 11.07 6.88 -45.95
N LYS A 477 11.49 5.70 -45.50
CA LYS A 477 10.66 4.81 -44.67
C LYS A 477 11.40 4.38 -43.41
N ASN A 478 10.75 4.50 -42.25
CA ASN A 478 11.24 3.91 -41.01
C ASN A 478 10.91 2.41 -41.02
N VAL A 479 11.94 1.56 -41.07
CA VAL A 479 11.79 0.11 -40.92
C VAL A 479 12.42 -0.39 -39.61
N GLY A 480 12.89 0.54 -38.76
CA GLY A 480 13.26 0.28 -37.38
C GLY A 480 12.04 0.08 -36.48
N LYS A 481 12.28 -0.51 -35.29
CA LYS A 481 11.26 -0.66 -34.24
C LYS A 481 10.99 0.61 -33.41
N PRO A 482 11.96 1.51 -33.15
CA PRO A 482 11.66 2.78 -32.50
C PRO A 482 11.27 3.83 -33.54
N THR A 483 10.58 4.86 -33.09
CA THR A 483 10.33 6.08 -33.85
C THR A 483 11.63 6.69 -34.38
N CYS A 484 11.67 7.05 -35.66
CA CYS A 484 12.84 7.67 -36.27
C CYS A 484 12.63 9.18 -36.43
N ILE A 485 13.45 9.96 -35.72
CA ILE A 485 13.62 11.39 -35.98
C ILE A 485 14.82 11.55 -36.93
N TRP A 486 14.64 12.26 -38.03
CA TRP A 486 15.66 12.43 -39.06
C TRP A 486 15.89 13.91 -39.38
N TYR A 487 17.11 14.21 -39.83
CA TYR A 487 17.56 15.53 -40.26
C TYR A 487 18.41 15.38 -41.52
N VAL A 488 18.32 16.33 -42.45
CA VAL A 488 19.07 16.32 -43.71
C VAL A 488 19.99 17.53 -43.78
N ALA A 489 21.29 17.26 -43.90
CA ALA A 489 22.31 18.28 -44.15
C ALA A 489 22.79 18.21 -45.60
N LEU A 490 22.74 19.35 -46.29
CA LEU A 490 23.18 19.49 -47.69
C LEU A 490 24.64 19.97 -47.74
N ASN A 491 25.55 19.11 -48.18
CA ASN A 491 26.98 19.44 -48.33
C ASN A 491 27.34 19.60 -49.81
N LEU A 492 27.70 20.83 -50.22
CA LEU A 492 28.16 21.13 -51.58
C LEU A 492 29.67 20.92 -51.72
N LYS A 493 30.11 20.44 -52.89
CA LYS A 493 31.53 20.31 -53.25
C LYS A 493 32.11 21.52 -54.00
N ALA A 494 31.27 22.45 -54.45
CA ALA A 494 31.69 23.60 -55.27
C ALA A 494 31.64 24.92 -54.47
N PRO A 495 32.65 25.80 -54.59
CA PRO A 495 32.61 27.13 -53.98
C PRO A 495 31.69 28.06 -54.79
N GLY A 496 30.67 28.64 -54.13
CA GLY A 496 29.72 29.55 -54.75
C GLY A 496 28.43 29.71 -53.94
N PRO A 497 27.46 30.54 -54.41
CA PRO A 497 26.12 30.59 -53.81
C PRO A 497 25.43 29.23 -53.94
N ASN A 498 24.74 28.79 -52.89
CA ASN A 498 24.12 27.47 -52.84
C ASN A 498 23.01 27.33 -53.90
N PRO A 499 23.17 26.43 -54.90
CA PRO A 499 22.16 26.24 -55.95
C PRO A 499 21.10 25.20 -55.58
N MET A 500 21.15 24.59 -54.38
CA MET A 500 20.23 23.54 -53.96
C MET A 500 19.56 23.84 -52.61
N MET A 501 18.29 23.49 -52.49
CA MET A 501 17.47 23.72 -51.30
C MET A 501 16.77 22.43 -50.91
N VAL A 502 16.85 22.08 -49.63
CA VAL A 502 16.01 21.06 -49.01
C VAL A 502 14.76 21.76 -48.53
N LEU A 503 13.56 21.31 -48.93
CA LEU A 503 12.31 21.92 -48.46
C LEU A 503 11.95 21.39 -47.06
N ASP A 504 12.04 20.07 -46.87
CA ASP A 504 11.79 19.39 -45.60
C ASP A 504 13.11 18.90 -45.01
N SER A 505 13.72 19.71 -44.15
CA SER A 505 15.06 19.44 -43.58
C SER A 505 15.06 18.50 -42.37
N SER A 506 13.88 18.16 -41.85
CA SER A 506 13.71 17.20 -40.76
C SER A 506 12.32 16.56 -40.76
N GLY A 507 12.18 15.46 -40.04
CA GLY A 507 10.88 14.80 -39.87
C GLY A 507 10.91 13.72 -38.78
N LYS A 508 9.73 13.19 -38.50
CA LYS A 508 9.49 12.10 -37.55
C LYS A 508 8.63 11.05 -38.24
N TYR A 509 9.06 9.79 -38.22
CA TYR A 509 8.28 8.66 -38.73
C TYR A 509 8.17 7.57 -37.67
N GLU A 510 6.95 7.18 -37.35
CA GLU A 510 6.65 6.03 -36.50
C GLU A 510 7.03 4.71 -37.20
N PRO A 511 7.13 3.58 -36.46
CA PRO A 511 7.55 2.30 -37.05
C PRO A 511 6.65 1.86 -38.22
N GLY A 512 7.24 1.67 -39.40
CA GLY A 512 6.53 1.31 -40.63
C GLY A 512 5.98 2.50 -41.43
N GLU A 513 5.98 3.72 -40.86
CA GLU A 513 5.62 4.96 -41.54
C GLU A 513 6.73 5.41 -42.52
N GLY A 514 6.35 6.23 -43.49
CA GLY A 514 7.29 6.87 -44.40
C GLY A 514 6.66 8.05 -45.12
N GLY A 515 7.51 8.83 -45.78
CA GLY A 515 7.12 10.02 -46.53
C GLY A 515 8.20 10.42 -47.54
N TRP A 516 8.25 11.69 -47.90
CA TRP A 516 9.07 12.19 -48.99
C TRP A 516 9.97 13.33 -48.53
N LEU A 517 11.27 13.19 -48.73
CA LEU A 517 12.25 14.26 -48.60
C LEU A 517 12.35 15.00 -49.93
N ILE A 518 12.06 16.31 -49.92
CA ILE A 518 11.97 17.10 -51.15
C ILE A 518 13.21 17.99 -51.34
N LEU A 519 13.89 17.81 -52.47
CA LEU A 519 15.07 18.56 -52.91
C LEU A 519 14.74 19.41 -54.14
N GLY A 520 15.26 20.63 -54.21
CA GLY A 520 15.17 21.50 -55.40
C GLY A 520 16.49 22.15 -55.79
N GLN A 521 16.63 22.51 -57.07
CA GLN A 521 17.82 23.18 -57.62
C GLN A 521 17.44 24.48 -58.38
N GLY A 522 18.29 25.50 -58.30
CA GLY A 522 18.20 26.77 -59.05
C GLY A 522 19.58 27.45 -59.20
N ILE A 523 19.74 28.32 -60.20
CA ILE A 523 21.01 29.01 -60.52
C ILE A 523 20.78 30.52 -60.52
N ILE A 524 21.67 31.28 -59.87
CA ILE A 524 21.56 32.74 -59.80
C ILE A 524 22.21 33.38 -61.04
N PRO A 525 21.48 34.23 -61.81
CA PRO A 525 22.07 34.97 -62.92
C PRO A 525 23.02 36.06 -62.41
N HIS A 526 24.15 36.26 -63.09
CA HIS A 526 25.09 37.33 -62.78
C HIS A 526 25.76 37.88 -64.04
N VAL A 527 26.19 39.14 -64.00
CA VAL A 527 26.92 39.82 -65.07
C VAL A 527 28.34 40.14 -64.61
N HIS A 528 29.32 40.02 -65.50
CA HIS A 528 30.70 40.42 -65.26
C HIS A 528 30.98 41.77 -65.92
N ILE A 529 31.28 42.78 -65.10
CA ILE A 529 31.51 44.17 -65.52
C ILE A 529 33.00 44.39 -65.79
N ILE A 530 33.34 44.81 -67.00
CA ILE A 530 34.71 45.11 -67.43
C ILE A 530 34.91 46.63 -67.38
N GLY A 531 35.78 47.09 -66.48
CA GLY A 531 36.06 48.50 -66.24
C GLY A 531 35.01 49.19 -65.34
N PRO A 532 34.88 48.79 -64.06
CA PRO A 532 33.79 49.26 -63.19
C PRO A 532 33.89 50.75 -62.78
N ASN A 533 35.05 51.38 -62.93
CA ASN A 533 35.29 52.77 -62.55
C ASN A 533 35.37 53.66 -63.81
N VAL A 534 34.30 54.38 -64.11
CA VAL A 534 34.22 55.35 -65.21
C VAL A 534 34.39 56.77 -64.66
N THR A 535 35.51 57.42 -64.96
CA THR A 535 35.82 58.79 -64.52
C THR A 535 35.96 59.72 -65.72
N PHE A 536 35.09 60.73 -65.82
CA PHE A 536 35.22 61.78 -66.82
C PHE A 536 36.24 62.84 -66.35
N PRO A 537 37.14 63.33 -67.23
CA PRO A 537 38.04 64.42 -66.89
C PRO A 537 37.27 65.75 -66.73
N PRO A 538 37.76 66.71 -65.93
CA PRO A 538 37.12 68.03 -65.78
C PRO A 538 36.95 68.71 -67.14
N THR A 539 35.70 69.07 -67.46
CA THR A 539 35.30 69.55 -68.80
C THR A 539 34.48 70.82 -68.66
N LEU A 540 34.73 71.80 -69.53
CA LEU A 540 33.98 73.07 -69.55
C LEU A 540 32.53 72.85 -70.02
N PRO A 541 31.54 73.62 -69.51
CA PRO A 541 30.20 73.62 -70.07
C PRO A 541 30.22 73.94 -71.57
N TRP A 542 29.32 73.33 -72.34
CA TRP A 542 29.22 73.43 -73.82
C TRP A 542 30.42 72.90 -74.63
N ALA A 543 31.37 72.18 -74.00
CA ALA A 543 32.36 71.41 -74.75
C ALA A 543 31.71 70.29 -75.60
N LYS A 544 32.45 69.76 -76.59
CA LYS A 544 32.01 68.60 -77.38
C LYS A 544 31.78 67.38 -76.47
N THR A 545 30.72 66.61 -76.74
CA THR A 545 30.35 65.42 -75.96
C THR A 545 31.48 64.39 -75.92
N THR A 546 31.92 64.06 -74.70
CA THR A 546 32.89 62.99 -74.44
C THR A 546 32.15 61.70 -74.13
N TYR A 547 32.57 60.59 -74.74
CA TYR A 547 32.01 59.26 -74.50
C TYR A 547 33.06 58.37 -73.84
N ILE A 548 32.67 57.66 -72.77
CA ILE A 548 33.45 56.58 -72.17
C ILE A 548 32.57 55.33 -72.18
N TYR A 549 33.16 54.20 -72.59
CA TYR A 549 32.47 52.91 -72.66
C TYR A 549 33.01 51.98 -71.58
N PHE A 550 32.12 51.20 -70.95
CA PHE A 550 32.47 50.05 -70.11
C PHE A 550 31.85 48.79 -70.71
N GLY A 551 32.45 47.63 -70.42
CA GLY A 551 31.98 46.35 -70.95
C GLY A 551 31.05 45.63 -69.98
N LEU A 552 30.02 44.98 -70.50
CA LEU A 552 29.22 43.99 -69.78
C LEU A 552 29.36 42.65 -70.50
N THR A 553 29.66 41.60 -69.75
CA THR A 553 29.76 40.23 -70.27
C THR A 553 28.87 39.29 -69.47
N ASN A 554 28.26 38.34 -70.16
CA ASN A 554 27.43 37.32 -69.56
C ASN A 554 28.27 36.04 -69.37
N PRO A 555 28.73 35.72 -68.14
CA PRO A 555 29.43 34.47 -67.85
C PRO A 555 28.50 33.25 -67.76
N CYS A 556 27.18 33.43 -67.77
CA CYS A 556 26.21 32.34 -67.67
C CYS A 556 25.96 31.65 -69.02
N PRO A 557 25.71 30.33 -69.05
CA PRO A 557 25.48 29.56 -70.29
C PRO A 557 24.08 29.77 -70.91
N PHE A 558 23.42 30.88 -70.62
CA PHE A 558 22.05 31.22 -71.03
C PHE A 558 21.90 32.75 -71.10
N PRO A 559 20.95 33.30 -71.89
CA PRO A 559 20.72 34.75 -71.94
C PRO A 559 20.32 35.32 -70.57
N ILE A 560 20.95 36.42 -70.16
CA ILE A 560 20.55 37.21 -68.99
C ILE A 560 19.93 38.53 -69.44
N GLU A 561 19.00 39.05 -68.65
CA GLU A 561 18.44 40.38 -68.83
C GLU A 561 19.24 41.41 -68.02
N LEU A 562 19.45 42.60 -68.60
CA LEU A 562 20.26 43.66 -68.00
C LEU A 562 19.42 44.93 -67.92
N ILE A 563 19.19 45.42 -66.70
CA ILE A 563 18.36 46.58 -66.43
C ILE A 563 19.20 47.62 -65.68
N ILE A 564 19.24 48.85 -66.19
CA ILE A 564 19.85 50.01 -65.53
C ILE A 564 18.69 50.86 -65.00
N ALA A 565 18.25 50.54 -63.78
CA ALA A 565 17.01 51.06 -63.17
C ALA A 565 16.87 52.59 -63.23
N HIS A 566 17.96 53.35 -63.09
CA HIS A 566 17.94 54.81 -63.13
C HIS A 566 17.66 55.43 -64.51
N THR A 567 17.72 54.64 -65.58
CA THR A 567 17.50 55.10 -66.97
C THR A 567 16.30 54.45 -67.65
N ASP A 568 15.72 53.42 -67.04
CA ASP A 568 14.59 52.70 -67.61
C ASP A 568 13.26 53.29 -67.11
N THR A 569 12.50 53.90 -68.01
CA THR A 569 11.20 54.51 -67.70
C THR A 569 10.08 53.49 -67.47
N LYS A 570 10.27 52.22 -67.86
CA LYS A 570 9.31 51.14 -67.62
C LYS A 570 9.56 50.43 -66.29
N TRP A 571 10.83 50.33 -65.88
CA TRP A 571 11.21 49.75 -64.57
C TRP A 571 10.38 50.35 -63.43
N ASP A 572 10.21 51.66 -63.45
CA ASP A 572 9.48 52.41 -62.44
C ASP A 572 7.96 52.08 -62.43
N GLU A 573 7.38 51.64 -63.56
CA GLU A 573 6.01 51.12 -63.62
C GLU A 573 5.95 49.66 -63.17
N GLU A 574 6.85 48.81 -63.66
CA GLU A 574 6.90 47.37 -63.36
C GLU A 574 7.18 47.09 -61.88
N GLU A 575 8.10 47.83 -61.25
CA GLU A 575 8.38 47.76 -59.81
C GLU A 575 7.13 48.10 -58.98
N LYS A 576 6.32 49.09 -59.39
CA LYS A 576 5.04 49.39 -58.71
C LYS A 576 4.03 48.25 -58.82
N VAL A 577 4.07 47.47 -59.91
CA VAL A 577 3.26 46.24 -60.03
C VAL A 577 3.78 45.15 -59.08
N TYR A 578 5.09 44.91 -59.03
CA TYR A 578 5.68 43.93 -58.12
C TYR A 578 5.42 44.26 -56.65
N GLN A 579 5.60 45.53 -56.23
CA GLN A 579 5.29 45.98 -54.88
C GLN A 579 3.81 45.78 -54.51
N LEU A 580 2.88 46.00 -55.45
CA LEU A 580 1.46 45.69 -55.23
C LEU A 580 1.23 44.18 -55.02
N LEU A 581 1.84 43.32 -55.85
CA LEU A 581 1.70 41.86 -55.72
C LEU A 581 2.27 41.35 -54.40
N TYR A 582 3.47 41.83 -54.00
CA TYR A 582 4.08 41.50 -52.71
C TYR A 582 3.16 41.86 -51.53
N LYS A 583 2.56 43.06 -51.56
CA LYS A 583 1.64 43.52 -50.52
C LYS A 583 0.28 42.80 -50.54
N TYR A 584 -0.19 42.37 -51.71
CA TYR A 584 -1.52 41.76 -51.86
C TYR A 584 -1.55 40.28 -51.44
N TYR A 585 -0.48 39.52 -51.66
CA TYR A 585 -0.42 38.09 -51.37
C TYR A 585 0.26 37.72 -50.04
N ASP A 586 0.91 38.68 -49.37
CA ASP A 586 1.47 38.57 -48.00
C ASP A 586 2.26 37.28 -47.67
N LYS A 587 2.96 36.75 -48.68
CA LYS A 587 4.03 35.71 -48.63
C LYS A 587 4.56 35.48 -50.06
N PRO A 588 5.71 36.05 -50.44
CA PRO A 588 6.15 36.08 -51.85
C PRO A 588 6.76 34.77 -52.38
N ALA A 589 7.02 33.78 -51.53
CA ALA A 589 7.79 32.59 -51.90
C ALA A 589 7.08 31.61 -52.86
N GLU A 590 5.77 31.76 -53.08
CA GLU A 590 4.92 30.78 -53.79
C GLU A 590 4.07 31.39 -54.92
N ILE A 591 4.35 32.63 -55.35
CA ILE A 591 3.58 33.27 -56.42
C ILE A 591 3.94 32.65 -57.78
N LEU A 592 3.03 31.83 -58.32
CA LEU A 592 3.15 31.22 -59.65
C LEU A 592 2.83 32.26 -60.75
N VAL A 593 3.87 32.89 -61.30
CA VAL A 593 3.79 33.81 -62.44
C VAL A 593 4.11 33.05 -63.74
N PRO A 594 3.46 33.34 -64.89
CA PRO A 594 3.84 32.76 -66.18
C PRO A 594 5.31 33.01 -66.52
N ALA A 595 6.01 31.99 -67.02
CA ALA A 595 7.43 32.10 -67.37
C ALA A 595 7.67 33.12 -68.50
N ILE A 596 8.56 34.07 -68.25
CA ILE A 596 8.92 35.17 -69.17
C ILE A 596 10.30 34.87 -69.78
N LYS A 597 10.50 35.22 -71.06
CA LYS A 597 11.82 35.17 -71.70
C LYS A 597 12.57 36.48 -71.47
N PRO A 598 13.90 36.47 -71.26
CA PRO A 598 14.69 37.71 -71.16
C PRO A 598 14.39 38.68 -72.31
N GLY A 599 14.06 39.94 -71.97
CA GLY A 599 13.68 40.99 -72.92
C GLY A 599 12.20 41.01 -73.32
N ALA A 600 11.36 40.13 -72.78
CA ALA A 600 9.90 40.19 -72.93
C ALA A 600 9.28 40.94 -71.75
N GLY A 601 8.38 41.90 -72.03
CA GLY A 601 7.73 42.70 -71.00
C GLY A 601 6.75 41.92 -70.12
N MET A 602 6.33 42.56 -69.02
CA MET A 602 5.45 41.97 -68.00
C MET A 602 4.19 41.28 -68.57
N PRO A 603 3.73 40.14 -67.99
CA PRO A 603 2.60 39.39 -68.53
C PRO A 603 1.32 40.23 -68.59
N LEU A 604 0.53 40.03 -69.65
CA LEU A 604 -0.68 40.81 -69.91
C LEU A 604 -1.73 40.61 -68.81
N GLU A 605 -1.77 39.43 -68.22
CA GLU A 605 -2.65 39.03 -67.12
C GLU A 605 -2.33 39.84 -65.85
N VAL A 606 -1.05 39.95 -65.52
CA VAL A 606 -0.54 40.73 -64.38
C VAL A 606 -0.78 42.23 -64.60
N THR A 607 -0.50 42.73 -65.80
CA THR A 607 -0.75 44.13 -66.17
C THR A 607 -2.25 44.48 -66.14
N LYS A 608 -3.13 43.56 -66.59
CA LYS A 608 -4.60 43.72 -66.49
C LYS A 608 -5.08 43.70 -65.05
N PHE A 609 -4.53 42.82 -64.20
CA PHE A 609 -4.84 42.78 -62.77
C PHE A 609 -4.49 44.12 -62.11
N TYR A 610 -3.25 44.60 -62.28
CA TYR A 610 -2.80 45.88 -61.72
C TYR A 610 -3.69 47.06 -62.15
N LYS A 611 -4.00 47.18 -63.45
CA LYS A 611 -4.88 48.23 -63.99
C LYS A 611 -6.31 48.12 -63.47
N THR A 612 -6.81 46.90 -63.24
CA THR A 612 -8.14 46.68 -62.67
C THR A 612 -8.19 47.00 -61.18
N PHE A 613 -7.14 46.65 -60.42
CA PHE A 613 -7.02 46.91 -58.99
C PHE A 613 -6.91 48.41 -58.70
N THR A 614 -5.96 49.09 -59.34
CA THR A 614 -5.78 50.56 -59.22
C THR A 614 -7.03 51.33 -59.65
N ALA A 615 -7.76 50.88 -60.68
CA ALA A 615 -9.03 51.47 -61.10
C ALA A 615 -10.19 51.21 -60.11
N ARG A 616 -10.13 50.16 -59.28
CA ARG A 616 -11.10 49.92 -58.19
C ARG A 616 -10.81 50.84 -57.00
N GLU A 617 -9.56 50.90 -56.52
CA GLU A 617 -9.17 51.81 -55.43
C GLU A 617 -9.45 53.28 -55.78
N SER A 618 -9.20 53.68 -57.04
CA SER A 618 -9.55 55.03 -57.52
C SER A 618 -11.05 55.33 -57.42
N LYS A 619 -11.91 54.35 -57.70
CA LYS A 619 -13.38 54.50 -57.63
C LYS A 619 -13.91 54.47 -56.19
N GLU A 620 -13.31 53.67 -55.31
CA GLU A 620 -13.67 53.62 -53.90
C GLU A 620 -13.19 54.89 -53.16
N SER A 621 -11.98 55.36 -53.44
CA SER A 621 -11.47 56.65 -52.95
C SER A 621 -12.40 57.81 -53.36
N GLN A 622 -12.86 57.84 -54.62
CA GLN A 622 -13.84 58.83 -55.09
C GLN A 622 -15.24 58.68 -54.45
N LYS A 623 -15.68 57.46 -54.12
CA LYS A 623 -16.92 57.24 -53.34
C LYS A 623 -16.79 57.77 -51.91
N CYS A 624 -15.67 57.50 -51.23
CA CYS A 624 -15.39 58.05 -49.91
C CYS A 624 -15.33 59.59 -49.91
N PHE A 625 -14.71 60.20 -50.93
CA PHE A 625 -14.70 61.67 -51.09
C PHE A 625 -16.08 62.29 -51.36
N LYS A 626 -16.97 61.60 -52.10
CA LYS A 626 -18.35 62.08 -52.30
C LYS A 626 -19.22 61.92 -51.05
N ASN A 627 -19.03 60.82 -50.29
CA ASN A 627 -19.75 60.62 -49.04
C ASN A 627 -19.29 61.57 -47.92
N SER A 628 -18.03 61.99 -47.92
CA SER A 628 -17.52 62.98 -46.95
C SER A 628 -17.94 64.43 -47.30
N THR A 629 -18.13 64.77 -48.57
CA THR A 629 -18.72 66.07 -48.97
C THR A 629 -20.22 66.13 -48.69
N PHE A 630 -20.97 65.05 -48.93
CA PHE A 630 -22.42 65.04 -48.63
C PHE A 630 -22.72 65.17 -47.13
N LYS A 631 -21.87 64.59 -46.25
CA LYS A 631 -22.00 64.78 -44.79
C LYS A 631 -21.67 66.21 -44.31
N ARG A 632 -20.91 67.00 -45.07
CA ARG A 632 -20.44 68.34 -44.65
C ARG A 632 -21.44 69.46 -44.93
N ASN A 633 -22.44 69.22 -45.80
CA ASN A 633 -23.49 70.20 -46.12
C ASN A 633 -24.73 70.06 -45.22
N ASN A 634 -24.91 68.93 -44.52
CA ASN A 634 -26.06 68.68 -43.61
C ASN A 634 -25.73 68.95 -42.12
N THR A 635 -24.73 69.78 -41.83
CA THR A 635 -24.30 70.12 -40.44
C THR A 635 -24.17 71.63 -40.22
N LYS A 636 -24.98 72.43 -40.92
CA LYS A 636 -25.01 73.91 -40.80
C LYS A 636 -26.37 74.53 -40.46
N GLU A 637 -27.33 73.71 -40.07
CA GLU A 637 -28.53 74.13 -39.34
C GLU A 637 -28.57 73.38 -38.00
N ILE A 638 -29.23 73.96 -36.99
CA ILE A 638 -29.22 73.58 -35.57
C ILE A 638 -27.98 74.07 -34.79
N GLN A 639 -27.99 75.36 -34.44
CA GLN A 639 -27.51 75.86 -33.14
C GLN A 639 -28.17 77.22 -32.85
N ASP A 640 -29.29 77.16 -32.12
CA ASP A 640 -29.66 78.16 -31.11
C ASP A 640 -29.07 77.69 -29.77
#